data_AF-A0A7K2YS12-F1
#
_entry.id   AF-A0A7K2YS12-F1
#
_cell.length_a   1.000
_cell.length_b   1.000
_cell.length_c   1.000
_cell.angle_alpha   90.00
_cell.angle_beta   90.00
_cell.angle_gamma   90.00
#
_symmetry.space_group_name_H-M   'P 1'
#
loop_
_entity.id
_entity.type
_entity.pdbx_description
1 polymer ?
#
loop_
_entity_poly.entity_id
_entity_poly.type
_entity_poly.pdbx_seq_one_letter_code
_entity_poly.pdbx_strand_id
1 'polypeptide(L)'
;MALSFDAIDDKGVGSAVNGLIQATGSWQAGSLAGLARIGEYLTGTWDPPAGQHGPDRVGYGEWATLIGRIGAVALRAAAPSTRPEHRERLLAFLDVWSRTVFVDAQARLRTGIVWESVWKRPAIRNEHGATIALCHLQDSATVLEFRTGDAEAPGLGPIEEVVEPRRADWDSAGRIRQLVDLVRTRGPMPWDPEAVALLVDATGMSRAGAALLLAANPGARRSTEPFLDPEERRVLGLGAAEVKAGCAELLLLTDEQRLDLFADALPPDPADLWTAAGPRHVATHIAAAWRARFGHHVPVPEPSRALIAALDPRRPAAELCTVLAHPAGEPLIAEDLDTWPHASGSGIGLVAGSAAGDLPRRMRLLLRDVATLVPTVYAELPAGDPLREGLPDLIEGLRARLSHPGLLLDAADVFPEITVDDLRERFGPTPYPSPEPLTAPAFDDGLTVAVGAPPPTFYGRHKHRARLYFRPALLDVDAEQTKRLADERGYYGRDVIAHVRLIRGAYFTHVIERVRSGALPAGTYESNPAASVPELVGRVAESLTLSPDAATLYLQLLALETPTDRGVRTWNGWTPTRHRKAAAALVDAGLAVADKRSRAGRGTFLPGPWASATKPFHPMETWKATFLGIRLVPGSLVVYYRPTLGRTLPELFTEAWDLVEQGAGPR
;
A
#
# COMPACT_ATOMS: atom_id res chain seq x y z
N MET A 1 29.68 -36.27 13.55
CA MET A 1 30.24 -35.25 14.46
C MET A 1 29.08 -34.44 15.01
N ALA A 2 28.83 -34.51 16.31
CA ALA A 2 27.88 -33.63 16.97
C ALA A 2 28.35 -32.18 16.79
N LEU A 3 27.51 -31.32 16.22
CA LEU A 3 27.78 -29.89 16.20
C LEU A 3 27.82 -29.44 17.66
N SER A 4 28.91 -28.81 18.08
CA SER A 4 28.97 -28.12 19.37
C SER A 4 28.09 -26.88 19.26
N PHE A 5 26.80 -27.02 19.55
CA PHE A 5 25.83 -25.92 19.57
C PHE A 5 26.20 -24.83 20.60
N ASP A 6 27.11 -25.11 21.53
CA ASP A 6 27.60 -24.17 22.55
C ASP A 6 28.37 -22.95 21.99
N ALA A 7 28.73 -22.94 20.70
CA ALA A 7 29.48 -21.84 20.08
C ALA A 7 28.64 -20.87 19.24
N ILE A 8 27.37 -21.19 18.95
CA ILE A 8 26.50 -20.37 18.08
C ILE A 8 25.45 -19.68 18.95
N ASP A 9 25.33 -18.36 18.80
CA ASP A 9 24.27 -17.60 19.46
C ASP A 9 22.90 -17.90 18.81
N ASP A 10 22.30 -19.02 19.24
CA ASP A 10 20.98 -19.50 18.85
C ASP A 10 19.89 -18.45 19.05
N LYS A 11 20.03 -17.59 20.07
CA LYS A 11 19.06 -16.54 20.38
C LYS A 11 19.00 -15.49 19.25
N GLY A 12 20.13 -15.25 18.58
CA GLY A 12 20.21 -14.32 17.46
C GLY A 12 19.63 -14.83 16.15
N VAL A 13 19.26 -16.12 16.03
CA VAL A 13 18.66 -16.66 14.80
C VAL A 13 17.35 -15.94 14.47
N GLY A 14 16.53 -15.65 15.50
CA GLY A 14 15.28 -14.92 15.34
C GLY A 14 15.46 -13.52 14.72
N SER A 15 16.57 -12.82 15.02
CA SER A 15 16.86 -11.53 14.38
C SER A 15 17.34 -11.69 12.95
N ALA A 16 18.05 -12.78 12.63
CA ALA A 16 18.59 -13.05 11.30
C ALA A 16 17.52 -13.46 10.29
N VAL A 17 16.47 -14.19 10.72
CA VAL A 17 15.31 -14.56 9.88
C VAL A 17 14.19 -13.52 9.89
N ASN A 18 14.32 -12.48 10.71
CA ASN A 18 13.35 -11.38 10.74
C ASN A 18 13.28 -10.69 9.37
N GLY A 19 12.07 -10.38 8.93
CA GLY A 19 11.81 -9.88 7.58
C GLY A 19 11.45 -10.98 6.57
N LEU A 20 11.69 -12.25 6.90
CA LEU A 20 11.12 -13.40 6.18
C LEU A 20 9.96 -14.03 6.96
N ILE A 21 10.15 -14.21 8.27
CA ILE A 21 9.11 -14.66 9.20
C ILE A 21 9.09 -13.75 10.44
N GLN A 22 7.96 -13.68 11.13
CA GLN A 22 7.84 -12.94 12.38
C GLN A 22 8.54 -13.70 13.53
N ALA A 23 9.83 -13.46 13.75
CA ALA A 23 10.61 -14.19 14.76
C ALA A 23 11.15 -13.31 15.92
N THR A 24 10.87 -12.00 15.91
CA THR A 24 11.37 -11.06 16.93
C THR A 24 10.78 -11.36 18.31
N GLY A 25 11.65 -11.74 19.26
CA GLY A 25 11.31 -11.95 20.67
C GLY A 25 10.76 -13.33 21.01
N SER A 26 10.42 -14.16 20.02
CA SER A 26 9.86 -15.50 20.24
C SER A 26 10.94 -16.60 20.32
N TRP A 27 12.09 -16.42 19.69
CA TRP A 27 13.19 -17.40 19.67
C TRP A 27 14.13 -17.20 20.87
N GLN A 28 14.55 -18.30 21.48
CA GLN A 28 15.40 -18.35 22.68
C GLN A 28 16.63 -19.24 22.45
N ALA A 29 17.60 -19.17 23.37
CA ALA A 29 18.74 -20.10 23.35
C ALA A 29 18.25 -21.56 23.31
N GLY A 30 18.86 -22.39 22.45
CA GLY A 30 18.46 -23.78 22.23
C GLY A 30 17.35 -23.98 21.19
N SER A 31 16.91 -22.93 20.50
CA SER A 31 15.86 -23.03 19.46
C SER A 31 16.28 -23.92 18.28
N LEU A 32 17.56 -23.91 17.89
CA LEU A 32 18.05 -24.81 16.82
C LEU A 32 18.03 -26.27 17.28
N ALA A 33 18.45 -26.54 18.51
CA ALA A 33 18.37 -27.86 19.11
C ALA A 33 16.90 -28.32 19.25
N GLY A 34 15.99 -27.43 19.64
CA GLY A 34 14.56 -27.69 19.69
C GLY A 34 13.99 -28.09 18.33
N LEU A 35 14.41 -27.41 17.26
CA LEU A 35 13.95 -27.73 15.90
C LEU A 35 14.45 -29.11 15.43
N ALA A 36 15.71 -29.44 15.75
CA ALA A 36 16.25 -30.78 15.50
C ALA A 36 15.43 -31.85 16.26
N ARG A 37 15.15 -31.62 17.55
CA ARG A 37 14.33 -32.52 18.37
C ARG A 37 12.91 -32.68 17.84
N ILE A 38 12.31 -31.62 17.28
CA ILE A 38 11.00 -31.72 16.62
C ILE A 38 11.09 -32.70 15.45
N GLY A 39 12.09 -32.57 14.58
CA GLY A 39 12.29 -33.51 13.46
C GLY A 39 12.53 -34.95 13.93
N GLU A 40 13.33 -35.14 14.98
CA GLU A 40 13.59 -36.45 15.58
C GLU A 40 12.32 -37.05 16.22
N TYR A 41 11.49 -36.21 16.85
CA TYR A 41 10.21 -36.63 17.38
C TYR A 41 9.24 -37.02 16.25
N LEU A 42 9.11 -36.23 15.18
CA LEU A 42 8.21 -36.59 14.08
C LEU A 42 8.61 -37.92 13.43
N THR A 43 9.91 -38.21 13.32
CA THR A 43 10.43 -39.44 12.72
C THR A 43 10.54 -40.63 13.66
N GLY A 44 10.22 -40.47 14.95
CA GLY A 44 10.33 -41.54 15.94
C GLY A 44 11.76 -41.88 16.38
N THR A 45 12.75 -41.04 16.05
CA THR A 45 14.16 -41.26 16.41
C THR A 45 14.52 -40.70 17.80
N TRP A 46 13.59 -39.97 18.42
CA TRP A 46 13.68 -39.48 19.81
C TRP A 46 12.34 -39.58 20.55
N ASP A 47 12.38 -39.91 21.84
CA ASP A 47 11.23 -39.94 22.75
C ASP A 47 11.35 -38.87 23.84
N PRO A 48 10.24 -38.22 24.24
CA PRO A 48 10.26 -37.25 25.32
C PRO A 48 10.60 -37.90 26.67
N PRO A 49 11.35 -37.21 27.55
CA PRO A 49 11.60 -37.67 28.91
C PRO A 49 10.32 -37.93 29.70
N ALA A 50 10.41 -38.78 30.73
CA ALA A 50 9.27 -39.10 31.59
C ALA A 50 8.61 -37.82 32.16
N GLY A 51 7.30 -37.68 31.95
CA GLY A 51 6.52 -36.50 32.36
C GLY A 51 6.40 -35.39 31.30
N GLN A 52 7.08 -35.52 30.16
CA GLN A 52 6.89 -34.66 28.99
C GLN A 52 6.09 -35.39 27.90
N HIS A 53 5.26 -34.65 27.18
CA HIS A 53 4.36 -35.22 26.15
C HIS A 53 4.82 -34.92 24.73
N GLY A 54 5.92 -34.20 24.54
CA GLY A 54 6.44 -33.78 23.24
C GLY A 54 7.71 -32.93 23.35
N PRO A 55 8.28 -32.51 22.21
CA PRO A 55 9.42 -31.60 22.17
C PRO A 55 9.06 -30.21 22.71
N ASP A 56 10.08 -29.48 23.19
CA ASP A 56 9.94 -28.07 23.57
C ASP A 56 9.52 -27.22 22.35
N ARG A 57 8.78 -26.15 22.63
CA ARG A 57 8.34 -25.23 21.58
C ARG A 57 9.50 -24.38 21.08
N VAL A 58 9.51 -24.15 19.78
CA VAL A 58 10.44 -23.23 19.11
C VAL A 58 9.64 -22.06 18.55
N GLY A 59 9.88 -20.87 19.09
CA GLY A 59 9.11 -19.67 18.75
C GLY A 59 7.61 -19.82 19.03
N TYR A 60 6.79 -19.15 18.23
CA TYR A 60 5.36 -19.40 18.12
C TYR A 60 5.04 -20.25 16.89
N GLY A 61 5.95 -21.14 16.49
CA GLY A 61 5.76 -22.04 15.35
C GLY A 61 5.86 -21.38 13.97
N GLU A 62 6.34 -20.14 13.88
CA GLU A 62 6.40 -19.37 12.64
C GLU A 62 7.32 -20.03 11.60
N TRP A 63 8.32 -20.81 12.06
CA TRP A 63 9.23 -21.59 11.23
C TRP A 63 8.53 -22.63 10.35
N ALA A 64 7.33 -23.11 10.71
CA ALA A 64 6.62 -24.11 9.91
C ALA A 64 6.24 -23.57 8.52
N THR A 65 6.12 -22.25 8.36
CA THR A 65 5.88 -21.59 7.06
C THR A 65 7.04 -21.73 6.07
N LEU A 66 8.26 -22.04 6.57
CA LEU A 66 9.46 -22.27 5.77
C LEU A 66 9.52 -23.66 5.14
N ILE A 67 8.64 -24.59 5.54
CA ILE A 67 8.55 -25.93 4.92
C ILE A 67 8.12 -25.75 3.46
N GLY A 68 8.98 -26.18 2.53
CA GLY A 68 8.80 -25.98 1.10
C GLY A 68 9.17 -24.58 0.59
N ARG A 69 9.82 -23.76 1.43
CA ARG A 69 10.22 -22.37 1.12
C ARG A 69 11.59 -22.01 1.69
N ILE A 70 12.43 -23.01 2.03
CA ILE A 70 13.71 -22.73 2.71
C ILE A 70 14.71 -21.99 1.81
N GLY A 71 14.47 -22.02 0.48
CA GLY A 71 15.16 -21.18 -0.50
C GLY A 71 15.23 -19.69 -0.13
N ALA A 72 14.22 -19.15 0.56
CA ALA A 72 14.22 -17.76 1.04
C ALA A 72 15.38 -17.49 2.02
N VAL A 73 15.57 -18.40 2.98
CA VAL A 73 16.62 -18.32 4.00
C VAL A 73 17.99 -18.55 3.39
N ALA A 74 18.08 -19.51 2.45
CA ALA A 74 19.30 -19.78 1.71
C ALA A 74 19.77 -18.57 0.87
N LEU A 75 18.84 -17.92 0.15
CA LEU A 75 19.14 -16.70 -0.60
C LEU A 75 19.54 -15.55 0.34
N ARG A 76 18.86 -15.41 1.49
CA ARG A 76 19.21 -14.40 2.51
C ARG A 76 20.61 -14.63 3.09
N ALA A 77 21.01 -15.88 3.32
CA ALA A 77 22.37 -16.20 3.79
C ALA A 77 23.44 -15.84 2.73
N ALA A 78 23.15 -16.09 1.46
CA ALA A 78 24.05 -15.77 0.35
C ALA A 78 24.09 -14.28 0.00
N ALA A 79 23.05 -13.51 0.34
CA ALA A 79 22.93 -12.10 -0.03
C ALA A 79 24.09 -11.23 0.50
N PRO A 80 24.59 -10.27 -0.30
CA PRO A 80 25.72 -9.43 0.07
C PRO A 80 25.40 -8.42 1.17
N SER A 81 24.14 -8.00 1.29
CA SER A 81 23.70 -7.08 2.35
C SER A 81 23.59 -7.75 3.72
N THR A 82 23.61 -9.08 3.82
CA THR A 82 23.50 -9.78 5.10
C THR A 82 24.78 -9.59 5.92
N ARG A 83 24.66 -9.13 7.17
CA ARG A 83 25.81 -8.98 8.07
C ARG A 83 26.48 -10.34 8.36
N PRO A 84 27.81 -10.38 8.55
CA PRO A 84 28.52 -11.63 8.86
C PRO A 84 27.92 -12.42 10.03
N GLU A 85 27.55 -11.75 11.12
CA GLU A 85 26.93 -12.39 12.29
C GLU A 85 25.57 -13.03 11.97
N HIS A 86 24.72 -12.32 11.22
CA HIS A 86 23.43 -12.86 10.76
C HIS A 86 23.62 -14.00 9.76
N ARG A 87 24.62 -13.89 8.86
CA ARG A 87 24.94 -14.93 7.89
C ARG A 87 25.31 -16.23 8.58
N GLU A 88 26.23 -16.22 9.55
CA GLU A 88 26.61 -17.44 10.28
C GLU A 88 25.43 -18.09 11.00
N ARG A 89 24.54 -17.28 11.60
CA ARG A 89 23.31 -17.77 12.23
C ARG A 89 22.36 -18.43 11.23
N LEU A 90 22.19 -17.85 10.04
CA LEU A 90 21.38 -18.43 8.96
C LEU A 90 22.00 -19.73 8.42
N LEU A 91 23.32 -19.78 8.25
CA LEU A 91 24.02 -20.99 7.83
C LEU A 91 23.89 -22.12 8.86
N ALA A 92 23.97 -21.80 10.15
CA ALA A 92 23.73 -22.76 11.23
C ALA A 92 22.29 -23.31 11.22
N PHE A 93 21.32 -22.43 11.01
CA PHE A 93 19.92 -22.81 10.88
C PHE A 93 19.69 -23.73 9.66
N LEU A 94 20.28 -23.41 8.49
CA LEU A 94 20.23 -24.23 7.29
C LEU A 94 20.90 -25.60 7.48
N ASP A 95 22.04 -25.65 8.19
CA ASP A 95 22.72 -26.91 8.52
C ASP A 95 21.82 -27.84 9.35
N VAL A 96 21.12 -27.30 10.35
CA VAL A 96 20.15 -28.05 11.16
C VAL A 96 18.96 -28.48 10.30
N TRP A 97 18.36 -27.54 9.55
CA TRP A 97 17.21 -27.81 8.67
C TRP A 97 17.47 -28.95 7.69
N SER A 98 18.68 -29.00 7.09
CA SER A 98 19.08 -30.03 6.14
C SER A 98 19.11 -31.46 6.68
N ARG A 99 19.00 -31.63 8.01
CA ARG A 99 19.00 -32.94 8.71
C ARG A 99 17.62 -33.31 9.26
N THR A 100 16.63 -32.43 9.11
CA THR A 100 15.27 -32.65 9.58
C THR A 100 14.42 -33.36 8.52
N VAL A 101 13.26 -33.88 8.95
CA VAL A 101 12.25 -34.46 8.05
C VAL A 101 11.65 -33.43 7.06
N PHE A 102 11.84 -32.14 7.30
CA PHE A 102 11.24 -31.07 6.49
C PHE A 102 11.83 -30.94 5.07
N VAL A 103 12.96 -31.60 4.80
CA VAL A 103 13.60 -31.65 3.46
C VAL A 103 13.45 -33.02 2.79
N ASP A 104 12.70 -33.94 3.41
CA ASP A 104 12.41 -35.25 2.85
C ASP A 104 11.23 -35.16 1.88
N ALA A 105 11.47 -35.45 0.60
CA ALA A 105 10.46 -35.43 -0.45
C ALA A 105 9.34 -36.46 -0.23
N GLN A 106 9.58 -37.51 0.57
CA GLN A 106 8.58 -38.52 0.92
C GLN A 106 7.78 -38.16 2.17
N ALA A 107 8.18 -37.13 2.92
CA ALA A 107 7.44 -36.69 4.08
C ALA A 107 6.05 -36.17 3.70
N ARG A 108 5.05 -36.60 4.46
CA ARG A 108 3.66 -36.18 4.32
C ARG A 108 3.33 -35.29 5.51
N LEU A 109 3.39 -33.98 5.27
CA LEU A 109 3.18 -32.96 6.29
C LEU A 109 1.90 -32.19 5.97
N ARG A 110 1.14 -31.81 6.99
CA ARG A 110 0.06 -30.81 6.88
C ARG A 110 0.00 -29.91 8.11
N THR A 111 -0.45 -28.69 7.93
CA THR A 111 -0.76 -27.75 9.02
C THR A 111 -2.25 -27.48 9.06
N GLY A 112 -2.77 -27.06 10.21
CA GLY A 112 -4.15 -26.60 10.34
C GLY A 112 -4.46 -26.08 11.73
N ILE A 113 -5.73 -25.82 12.01
CA ILE A 113 -6.21 -25.23 13.27
C ILE A 113 -7.07 -26.26 14.02
N VAL A 114 -6.85 -26.36 15.33
CA VAL A 114 -7.68 -27.13 16.26
C VAL A 114 -8.31 -26.18 17.26
N TRP A 115 -9.64 -26.23 17.44
CA TRP A 115 -10.42 -25.31 18.30
C TRP A 115 -10.65 -25.82 19.74
N GLU A 116 -10.03 -26.92 20.12
CA GLU A 116 -10.11 -27.46 21.48
C GLU A 116 -8.94 -26.98 22.34
N SER A 117 -9.12 -26.98 23.66
CA SER A 117 -8.09 -26.59 24.64
C SER A 117 -6.88 -27.56 24.66
N VAL A 118 -5.97 -27.42 23.70
CA VAL A 118 -4.78 -28.29 23.50
C VAL A 118 -3.72 -28.12 24.62
N TRP A 119 -4.04 -27.39 25.68
CA TRP A 119 -3.14 -27.10 26.82
C TRP A 119 -2.68 -28.34 27.58
N LYS A 120 -3.45 -29.43 27.56
CA LYS A 120 -3.14 -30.65 28.32
C LYS A 120 -2.18 -31.60 27.59
N ARG A 121 -2.11 -31.55 26.25
CA ARG A 121 -1.27 -32.44 25.42
C ARG A 121 -0.72 -31.70 24.20
N PRO A 122 0.51 -31.15 24.27
CA PRO A 122 1.10 -30.37 23.19
C PRO A 122 1.57 -31.22 21.99
N ALA A 123 1.67 -32.55 22.13
CA ALA A 123 2.00 -33.45 21.04
C ALA A 123 1.45 -34.86 21.28
N ILE A 124 1.33 -35.62 20.20
CA ILE A 124 0.93 -37.03 20.20
C ILE A 124 1.61 -37.76 19.04
N ARG A 125 1.99 -39.03 19.23
CA ARG A 125 2.64 -39.88 18.21
C ARG A 125 2.20 -41.34 18.37
N ASN A 126 2.04 -42.03 17.25
CA ASN A 126 1.83 -43.48 17.16
C ASN A 126 2.51 -44.02 15.87
N GLU A 127 2.19 -45.26 15.49
CA GLU A 127 2.75 -45.92 14.29
C GLU A 127 2.33 -45.30 12.94
N HIS A 128 1.25 -44.49 12.92
CA HIS A 128 0.73 -43.82 11.72
C HIS A 128 1.22 -42.36 11.57
N GLY A 129 1.91 -41.82 12.57
CA GLY A 129 2.48 -40.48 12.48
C GLY A 129 2.54 -39.74 13.82
N ALA A 130 2.68 -38.41 13.73
CA ALA A 130 2.77 -37.52 14.87
C ALA A 130 2.07 -36.18 14.60
N THR A 131 1.45 -35.60 15.62
CA THR A 131 0.88 -34.25 15.59
C THR A 131 1.47 -33.44 16.74
N ILE A 132 1.93 -32.22 16.45
CA ILE A 132 2.46 -31.27 17.44
C ILE A 132 1.70 -29.95 17.37
N ALA A 133 1.50 -29.31 18.52
CA ALA A 133 0.98 -27.95 18.61
C ALA A 133 2.12 -26.94 18.41
N LEU A 134 1.95 -26.04 17.45
CA LEU A 134 2.90 -25.00 17.07
C LEU A 134 2.67 -23.70 17.86
N CYS A 135 1.44 -23.21 17.87
CA CYS A 135 1.03 -21.96 18.51
C CYS A 135 -0.33 -22.10 19.17
N HIS A 136 -0.53 -21.45 20.32
CA HIS A 136 -1.83 -21.40 20.99
C HIS A 136 -2.38 -19.98 20.94
N LEU A 137 -3.63 -19.89 20.49
CA LEU A 137 -4.49 -18.72 20.59
C LEU A 137 -5.54 -18.99 21.69
N GLN A 138 -6.38 -17.99 21.98
CA GLN A 138 -7.31 -18.04 23.11
C GLN A 138 -8.20 -19.30 23.10
N ASP A 139 -8.76 -19.63 21.93
CA ASP A 139 -9.70 -20.76 21.75
C ASP A 139 -9.24 -21.74 20.66
N SER A 140 -7.97 -21.67 20.21
CA SER A 140 -7.46 -22.56 19.16
C SER A 140 -5.95 -22.77 19.22
N ALA A 141 -5.45 -23.76 18.49
CA ALA A 141 -4.03 -23.96 18.28
C ALA A 141 -3.71 -24.33 16.83
N THR A 142 -2.65 -23.75 16.29
CA THR A 142 -2.07 -24.21 15.01
C THR A 142 -1.28 -25.49 15.27
N VAL A 143 -1.47 -26.51 14.43
CA VAL A 143 -0.80 -27.81 14.56
C VAL A 143 0.03 -28.13 13.31
N LEU A 144 1.06 -28.96 13.48
CA LEU A 144 1.80 -29.63 12.41
C LEU A 144 1.63 -31.13 12.56
N GLU A 145 1.18 -31.77 11.50
CA GLU A 145 0.98 -33.20 11.42
C GLU A 145 1.98 -33.81 10.42
N PHE A 146 2.54 -34.96 10.81
CA PHE A 146 3.38 -35.82 9.99
C PHE A 146 2.74 -37.21 9.90
N ARG A 147 2.61 -37.76 8.68
CA ARG A 147 2.02 -39.08 8.42
C ARG A 147 3.05 -40.08 7.89
N THR A 148 3.02 -41.30 8.44
CA THR A 148 3.77 -42.47 7.92
C THR A 148 2.86 -43.30 7.01
N GLY A 149 2.68 -42.84 5.77
CA GLY A 149 1.84 -43.50 4.76
C GLY A 149 0.50 -42.82 4.52
N ASP A 150 -0.52 -43.59 4.13
CA ASP A 150 -1.87 -43.10 3.82
C ASP A 150 -2.80 -43.02 5.04
N ALA A 151 -2.43 -43.65 6.15
CA ALA A 151 -3.21 -43.61 7.38
C ALA A 151 -3.16 -42.23 8.05
N GLU A 152 -4.25 -41.85 8.70
CA GLU A 152 -4.35 -40.61 9.47
C GLU A 152 -3.43 -40.67 10.70
N ALA A 153 -2.68 -39.60 10.93
CA ALA A 153 -1.86 -39.43 12.13
C ALA A 153 -2.75 -39.25 13.37
N PRO A 154 -2.23 -39.49 14.58
CA PRO A 154 -3.01 -39.29 15.79
C PRO A 154 -3.31 -37.80 15.96
N GLY A 155 -4.58 -37.44 16.08
CA GLY A 155 -5.03 -36.04 16.16
C GLY A 155 -4.99 -35.46 17.58
N LEU A 156 -4.88 -34.14 17.66
CA LEU A 156 -5.09 -33.35 18.89
C LEU A 156 -6.53 -32.79 18.99
N GLY A 157 -7.39 -33.18 18.05
CA GLY A 157 -8.74 -32.67 17.81
C GLY A 157 -9.02 -32.66 16.31
N PRO A 158 -10.24 -32.31 15.86
CA PRO A 158 -10.52 -32.10 14.44
C PRO A 158 -9.67 -30.93 13.91
N ILE A 159 -8.99 -31.16 12.80
CA ILE A 159 -8.18 -30.14 12.13
C ILE A 159 -9.04 -29.45 11.07
N GLU A 160 -9.21 -28.14 11.24
CA GLU A 160 -9.82 -27.25 10.26
C GLU A 160 -8.73 -26.46 9.53
N GLU A 161 -9.09 -25.79 8.43
CA GLU A 161 -8.16 -24.99 7.61
C GLU A 161 -6.89 -25.77 7.23
N VAL A 162 -7.08 -27.02 6.78
CA VAL A 162 -5.98 -27.91 6.43
C VAL A 162 -5.20 -27.34 5.24
N VAL A 163 -3.90 -27.15 5.43
CA VAL A 163 -2.94 -26.71 4.42
C VAL A 163 -1.83 -27.74 4.32
N GLU A 164 -1.62 -28.31 3.13
CA GLU A 164 -0.42 -29.10 2.86
C GLU A 164 0.72 -28.15 2.43
N PRO A 165 1.88 -28.17 3.13
CA PRO A 165 3.03 -27.38 2.73
C PRO A 165 3.42 -27.66 1.27
N ARG A 166 3.86 -26.60 0.60
CA ARG A 166 4.39 -26.69 -0.76
C ARG A 166 5.56 -27.67 -0.80
N ARG A 167 5.76 -28.31 -1.94
CA ARG A 167 7.01 -28.99 -2.28
C ARG A 167 7.75 -28.14 -3.30
N ALA A 168 8.77 -27.42 -2.85
CA ALA A 168 9.67 -26.70 -3.75
C ALA A 168 10.72 -27.67 -4.29
N ASP A 169 11.05 -27.54 -5.57
CA ASP A 169 12.00 -28.44 -6.21
C ASP A 169 13.41 -28.23 -5.65
N TRP A 170 13.71 -27.03 -5.12
CA TRP A 170 15.02 -26.66 -4.59
C TRP A 170 15.32 -27.26 -3.20
N ASP A 171 14.30 -27.53 -2.39
CA ASP A 171 14.36 -27.86 -0.95
C ASP A 171 14.87 -29.28 -0.65
N SER A 172 16.11 -29.59 -1.04
CA SER A 172 16.77 -30.85 -0.73
C SER A 172 17.95 -30.68 0.24
N ALA A 173 18.15 -31.68 1.09
CA ALA A 173 19.27 -31.74 2.02
C ALA A 173 20.63 -31.54 1.33
N GLY A 174 20.80 -32.08 0.12
CA GLY A 174 22.02 -31.96 -0.68
C GLY A 174 22.30 -30.53 -1.13
N ARG A 175 21.31 -29.85 -1.72
CA ARG A 175 21.46 -28.47 -2.21
C ARG A 175 21.69 -27.48 -1.07
N ILE A 176 20.99 -27.66 0.06
CA ILE A 176 21.17 -26.80 1.22
C ILE A 176 22.61 -26.89 1.73
N ARG A 177 23.15 -28.12 1.92
CA ARG A 177 24.53 -28.30 2.36
C ARG A 177 25.54 -27.75 1.36
N GLN A 178 25.33 -27.98 0.07
CA GLN A 178 26.18 -27.42 -0.98
C GLN A 178 26.21 -25.89 -0.93
N LEU A 179 25.04 -25.23 -0.78
CA LEU A 179 24.96 -23.78 -0.65
C LEU A 179 25.68 -23.29 0.61
N VAL A 180 25.49 -23.96 1.75
CA VAL A 180 26.18 -23.61 3.00
C VAL A 180 27.70 -23.67 2.82
N ASP A 181 28.22 -24.72 2.20
CA ASP A 181 29.65 -24.87 1.91
C ASP A 181 30.16 -23.78 0.96
N LEU A 182 29.40 -23.44 -0.07
CA LEU A 182 29.74 -22.38 -1.01
C LEU A 182 29.78 -21.00 -0.34
N VAL A 183 28.81 -20.66 0.51
CA VAL A 183 28.80 -19.38 1.24
C VAL A 183 29.99 -19.31 2.21
N ARG A 184 30.31 -20.39 2.92
CA ARG A 184 31.46 -20.42 3.85
C ARG A 184 32.80 -20.29 3.12
N THR A 185 32.93 -20.87 1.93
CA THR A 185 34.19 -20.90 1.17
C THR A 185 34.40 -19.68 0.27
N ARG A 186 33.32 -19.15 -0.33
CA ARG A 186 33.38 -18.05 -1.32
C ARG A 186 32.88 -16.72 -0.77
N GLY A 187 32.25 -16.70 0.40
CA GLY A 187 31.57 -15.52 0.93
C GLY A 187 30.24 -15.24 0.23
N PRO A 188 29.67 -14.03 0.39
CA PRO A 188 28.39 -13.69 -0.24
C PRO A 188 28.45 -13.70 -1.78
N MET A 189 27.29 -13.87 -2.40
CA MET A 189 27.13 -13.71 -3.85
C MET A 189 27.36 -12.24 -4.27
N PRO A 190 27.76 -11.97 -5.52
CA PRO A 190 27.96 -10.60 -6.00
C PRO A 190 26.64 -9.81 -6.03
N TRP A 191 26.71 -8.50 -5.76
CA TRP A 191 25.58 -7.58 -5.97
C TRP A 191 25.56 -7.12 -7.43
N ASP A 192 24.41 -7.25 -8.09
CA ASP A 192 24.22 -6.84 -9.49
C ASP A 192 23.07 -5.83 -9.62
N PRO A 193 23.37 -4.54 -9.82
CA PRO A 193 22.35 -3.53 -10.08
C PRO A 193 21.50 -3.79 -11.34
N GLU A 194 22.03 -4.49 -12.35
CA GLU A 194 21.26 -4.83 -13.55
C GLU A 194 20.20 -5.89 -13.26
N ALA A 195 20.43 -6.79 -12.29
CA ALA A 195 19.41 -7.72 -11.82
C ALA A 195 18.24 -7.00 -11.13
N VAL A 196 18.52 -5.90 -10.42
CA VAL A 196 17.47 -5.03 -9.84
C VAL A 196 16.67 -4.35 -10.95
N ALA A 197 17.33 -3.80 -11.97
CA ALA A 197 16.66 -3.19 -13.11
C ALA A 197 15.76 -4.19 -13.86
N LEU A 198 16.25 -5.41 -14.10
CA LEU A 198 15.46 -6.49 -14.71
C LEU A 198 14.20 -6.78 -13.89
N LEU A 199 14.32 -6.86 -12.56
CA LEU A 199 13.18 -7.12 -11.69
C LEU A 199 12.18 -5.96 -11.72
N VAL A 200 12.64 -4.70 -11.74
CA VAL A 200 11.77 -3.51 -11.91
C VAL A 200 11.02 -3.60 -13.23
N ASP A 201 11.71 -3.82 -14.34
CA ASP A 201 11.11 -3.87 -15.67
C ASP A 201 10.10 -5.02 -15.80
N ALA A 202 10.40 -6.18 -15.21
CA ALA A 202 9.55 -7.36 -15.32
C ALA A 202 8.33 -7.36 -14.40
N THR A 203 8.30 -6.53 -13.36
CA THR A 203 7.25 -6.55 -12.32
C THR A 203 6.54 -5.23 -12.11
N GLY A 204 7.14 -4.12 -12.56
CA GLY A 204 6.67 -2.75 -12.37
C GLY A 204 6.85 -2.19 -10.96
N MET A 205 7.48 -2.93 -10.04
CA MET A 205 7.70 -2.50 -8.65
C MET A 205 8.77 -1.40 -8.52
N SER A 206 8.91 -0.78 -7.34
CA SER A 206 9.94 0.23 -7.12
C SER A 206 11.35 -0.39 -7.15
N ARG A 207 12.35 0.44 -7.47
CA ARG A 207 13.77 0.03 -7.36
C ARG A 207 14.11 -0.48 -5.96
N ALA A 208 13.55 0.15 -4.92
CA ALA A 208 13.75 -0.25 -3.54
C ALA A 208 13.12 -1.61 -3.23
N GLY A 209 11.86 -1.83 -3.65
CA GLY A 209 11.18 -3.13 -3.51
C GLY A 209 11.95 -4.24 -4.22
N ALA A 210 12.39 -4.01 -5.46
CA ALA A 210 13.17 -4.96 -6.24
C ALA A 210 14.51 -5.31 -5.57
N ALA A 211 15.24 -4.31 -5.06
CA ALA A 211 16.49 -4.54 -4.35
C ALA A 211 16.28 -5.32 -3.03
N LEU A 212 15.20 -5.06 -2.30
CA LEU A 212 14.84 -5.80 -1.08
C LEU A 212 14.48 -7.26 -1.38
N LEU A 213 13.74 -7.53 -2.47
CA LEU A 213 13.45 -8.90 -2.90
C LEU A 213 14.73 -9.62 -3.35
N LEU A 214 15.58 -9.01 -4.18
CA LEU A 214 16.83 -9.64 -4.63
C LEU A 214 17.77 -9.97 -3.45
N ALA A 215 17.68 -9.21 -2.35
CA ALA A 215 18.40 -9.47 -1.10
C ALA A 215 17.71 -10.48 -0.16
N ALA A 216 16.59 -11.10 -0.60
CA ALA A 216 15.71 -11.97 0.19
C ALA A 216 15.28 -11.35 1.52
N ASN A 217 14.91 -10.08 1.47
CA ASN A 217 14.78 -9.25 2.65
C ASN A 217 13.64 -8.22 2.53
N PRO A 218 12.40 -8.68 2.33
CA PRO A 218 11.27 -7.81 2.02
C PRO A 218 10.75 -6.99 3.22
N GLY A 219 11.14 -7.35 4.45
CA GLY A 219 10.64 -6.75 5.69
C GLY A 219 9.45 -7.50 6.29
N ALA A 220 9.12 -7.20 7.56
CA ALA A 220 8.11 -7.93 8.34
C ALA A 220 6.86 -7.07 8.62
N ARG A 221 5.68 -7.70 8.57
CA ARG A 221 4.36 -7.02 8.68
C ARG A 221 4.15 -6.18 9.94
N ARG A 222 4.82 -6.53 11.05
CA ARG A 222 4.68 -5.88 12.37
C ARG A 222 5.86 -4.97 12.76
N SER A 223 6.87 -4.81 11.90
CA SER A 223 8.00 -3.92 12.14
C SER A 223 8.28 -3.08 10.90
N THR A 224 7.79 -1.84 10.91
CA THR A 224 7.92 -0.87 9.81
C THR A 224 9.14 0.04 9.92
N GLU A 225 9.93 -0.11 10.98
CA GLU A 225 11.19 0.64 11.15
C GLU A 225 12.31 -0.02 10.35
N PRO A 226 13.25 0.77 9.79
CA PRO A 226 14.33 0.27 8.96
C PRO A 226 15.20 -0.70 9.78
N PHE A 227 14.97 -1.98 9.55
CA PHE A 227 15.80 -3.04 10.08
C PHE A 227 17.17 -3.05 9.37
N LEU A 228 17.26 -2.46 8.16
CA LEU A 228 18.51 -2.27 7.45
C LEU A 228 19.33 -1.13 8.05
N ASP A 229 20.50 -1.47 8.57
CA ASP A 229 21.45 -0.49 9.08
C ASP A 229 22.13 0.31 7.94
N PRO A 230 22.92 1.36 8.24
CA PRO A 230 23.57 2.18 7.21
C PRO A 230 24.46 1.42 6.23
N GLU A 231 25.13 0.35 6.67
CA GLU A 231 26.05 -0.41 5.83
C GLU A 231 25.29 -1.35 4.89
N GLU A 232 24.25 -2.02 5.38
CA GLU A 232 23.40 -2.87 4.54
C GLU A 232 22.71 -2.03 3.45
N ARG A 233 22.27 -0.81 3.80
CA ARG A 233 21.72 0.17 2.85
C ARG A 233 22.73 0.62 1.80
N ARG A 234 23.99 0.84 2.21
CA ARG A 234 25.09 1.21 1.30
C ARG A 234 25.35 0.11 0.28
N VAL A 235 25.32 -1.17 0.68
CA VAL A 235 25.48 -2.32 -0.22
C VAL A 235 24.38 -2.36 -1.28
N LEU A 236 23.13 -2.10 -0.90
CA LEU A 236 22.00 -2.10 -1.83
C LEU A 236 21.89 -0.80 -2.66
N GLY A 237 22.67 0.24 -2.34
CA GLY A 237 22.55 1.56 -2.95
C GLY A 237 21.19 2.22 -2.67
N LEU A 238 20.67 2.09 -1.45
CA LEU A 238 19.37 2.62 -1.03
C LEU A 238 19.49 3.67 0.09
N GLY A 239 18.76 4.76 -0.03
CA GLY A 239 18.53 5.72 1.05
C GLY A 239 17.51 5.22 2.08
N ALA A 240 17.48 5.83 3.28
CA ALA A 240 16.53 5.44 4.33
C ALA A 240 15.06 5.60 3.91
N ALA A 241 14.74 6.68 3.19
CA ALA A 241 13.40 6.93 2.67
C ALA A 241 12.99 5.91 1.60
N GLU A 242 13.93 5.53 0.72
CA GLU A 242 13.71 4.51 -0.31
C GLU A 242 13.43 3.14 0.33
N VAL A 243 14.21 2.73 1.33
CA VAL A 243 13.96 1.48 2.07
C VAL A 243 12.57 1.49 2.70
N LYS A 244 12.19 2.58 3.37
CA LYS A 244 10.86 2.70 3.98
C LYS A 244 9.75 2.55 2.94
N ALA A 245 9.90 3.17 1.77
CA ALA A 245 8.94 3.08 0.68
C ALA A 245 8.88 1.66 0.07
N GLY A 246 10.03 1.02 -0.15
CA GLY A 246 10.11 -0.35 -0.65
C GLY A 246 9.52 -1.38 0.33
N CYS A 247 9.77 -1.23 1.63
CA CYS A 247 9.11 -2.06 2.64
C CYS A 247 7.59 -1.83 2.62
N ALA A 248 7.12 -0.58 2.54
CA ALA A 248 5.69 -0.28 2.45
C ALA A 248 5.00 -0.95 1.24
N GLU A 249 5.69 -1.06 0.09
CA GLU A 249 5.23 -1.80 -1.08
C GLU A 249 5.07 -3.30 -0.80
N LEU A 250 6.05 -3.91 -0.14
CA LEU A 250 6.08 -5.36 0.12
C LEU A 250 5.26 -5.80 1.35
N LEU A 251 4.90 -4.87 2.23
CA LEU A 251 4.10 -5.12 3.44
C LEU A 251 2.68 -5.61 3.15
N LEU A 252 2.16 -5.33 1.95
CA LEU A 252 0.84 -5.76 1.51
C LEU A 252 0.73 -7.29 1.44
N LEU A 253 1.83 -7.95 1.07
CA LEU A 253 1.93 -9.41 0.99
C LEU A 253 1.79 -10.05 2.38
N THR A 254 1.17 -11.24 2.46
CA THR A 254 1.30 -12.09 3.66
C THR A 254 2.72 -12.66 3.73
N ASP A 255 3.10 -13.20 4.89
CA ASP A 255 4.44 -13.76 5.05
C ASP A 255 4.63 -14.98 4.12
N GLU A 256 3.60 -15.81 3.94
CA GLU A 256 3.60 -16.93 2.99
C GLU A 256 3.74 -16.45 1.54
N GLN A 257 3.01 -15.40 1.17
CA GLN A 257 3.09 -14.82 -0.19
C GLN A 257 4.48 -14.27 -0.49
N ARG A 258 5.18 -13.69 0.50
CA ARG A 258 6.57 -13.24 0.33
C ARG A 258 7.50 -14.43 0.18
N LEU A 259 7.36 -15.45 1.02
CA LEU A 259 8.20 -16.65 0.96
C LEU A 259 8.00 -17.41 -0.37
N ASP A 260 6.78 -17.45 -0.90
CA ASP A 260 6.48 -18.08 -2.19
C ASP A 260 7.22 -17.45 -3.37
N LEU A 261 7.59 -16.17 -3.29
CA LEU A 261 8.42 -15.50 -4.30
C LEU A 261 9.85 -16.07 -4.36
N PHE A 262 10.31 -16.68 -3.27
CA PHE A 262 11.67 -17.20 -3.13
C PHE A 262 11.79 -18.71 -3.21
N ALA A 263 10.66 -19.44 -3.12
CA ALA A 263 10.65 -20.90 -3.02
C ALA A 263 11.46 -21.59 -4.12
N ASP A 264 11.38 -21.09 -5.36
CA ASP A 264 12.12 -21.59 -6.52
C ASP A 264 13.00 -20.50 -7.16
N ALA A 265 13.44 -19.51 -6.36
CA ALA A 265 14.24 -18.39 -6.87
C ALA A 265 15.72 -18.77 -7.09
N LEU A 266 16.23 -19.75 -6.36
CA LEU A 266 17.62 -20.18 -6.45
C LEU A 266 17.85 -21.12 -7.64
N PRO A 267 19.04 -21.06 -8.28
CA PRO A 267 19.37 -21.95 -9.38
C PRO A 267 19.38 -23.42 -8.94
N PRO A 268 19.07 -24.38 -9.85
CA PRO A 268 19.11 -25.80 -9.55
C PRO A 268 20.47 -26.30 -9.04
N ASP A 269 21.57 -25.74 -9.57
CA ASP A 269 22.91 -25.86 -9.00
C ASP A 269 23.24 -24.58 -8.20
N PRO A 270 23.37 -24.66 -6.86
CA PRO A 270 23.76 -23.55 -6.01
C PRO A 270 25.05 -22.82 -6.45
N ALA A 271 25.98 -23.49 -7.14
CA ALA A 271 27.23 -22.88 -7.59
C ALA A 271 27.02 -21.76 -8.62
N ASP A 272 25.93 -21.82 -9.39
CA ASP A 272 25.60 -20.84 -10.43
C ASP A 272 25.32 -19.44 -9.87
N LEU A 273 24.99 -19.36 -8.57
CA LEU A 273 24.73 -18.10 -7.88
C LEU A 273 25.95 -17.16 -7.87
N TRP A 274 27.16 -17.69 -7.91
CA TRP A 274 28.41 -16.91 -7.95
C TRP A 274 28.89 -16.59 -9.38
N THR A 275 28.15 -17.00 -10.41
CA THR A 275 28.46 -16.62 -11.79
C THR A 275 28.01 -15.18 -12.07
N ALA A 276 28.52 -14.58 -13.15
CA ALA A 276 28.07 -13.25 -13.59
C ALA A 276 26.55 -13.19 -13.90
N ALA A 277 25.93 -14.32 -14.25
CA ALA A 277 24.50 -14.40 -14.55
C ALA A 277 23.63 -14.78 -13.33
N GLY A 278 24.24 -15.26 -12.23
CA GLY A 278 23.55 -15.82 -11.07
C GLY A 278 22.46 -14.89 -10.50
N PRO A 279 22.79 -13.65 -10.09
CA PRO A 279 21.80 -12.70 -9.59
C PRO A 279 20.67 -12.39 -10.58
N ARG A 280 20.94 -12.40 -11.89
CA ARG A 280 19.93 -12.15 -12.94
C ARG A 280 18.97 -13.33 -13.11
N HIS A 281 19.46 -14.56 -12.96
CA HIS A 281 18.59 -15.73 -12.91
C HIS A 281 17.66 -15.67 -11.70
N VAL A 282 18.19 -15.33 -10.52
CA VAL A 282 17.38 -15.14 -9.30
C VAL A 282 16.31 -14.07 -9.53
N ALA A 283 16.68 -12.91 -10.06
CA ALA A 283 15.73 -11.85 -10.40
C ALA A 283 14.65 -12.33 -11.38
N THR A 284 15.01 -13.13 -12.38
CA THR A 284 14.08 -13.68 -13.37
C THR A 284 13.08 -14.66 -12.75
N HIS A 285 13.52 -15.53 -11.84
CA HIS A 285 12.65 -16.46 -11.12
C HIS A 285 11.71 -15.73 -10.15
N ILE A 286 12.22 -14.75 -9.39
CA ILE A 286 11.38 -13.88 -8.54
C ILE A 286 10.35 -13.14 -9.40
N ALA A 287 10.75 -12.59 -10.55
CA ALA A 287 9.83 -11.91 -11.47
C ALA A 287 8.78 -12.85 -12.06
N ALA A 288 9.13 -14.10 -12.36
CA ALA A 288 8.18 -15.10 -12.82
C ALA A 288 7.15 -15.44 -11.73
N ALA A 289 7.60 -15.65 -10.48
CA ALA A 289 6.73 -15.90 -9.34
C ALA A 289 5.81 -14.69 -9.05
N TRP A 290 6.35 -13.47 -9.15
CA TRP A 290 5.57 -12.24 -9.03
C TRP A 290 4.49 -12.14 -10.11
N ARG A 291 4.87 -12.31 -11.39
CA ARG A 291 3.92 -12.20 -12.52
C ARG A 291 2.86 -13.29 -12.53
N ALA A 292 3.20 -14.51 -12.12
CA ALA A 292 2.22 -15.59 -11.98
C ALA A 292 1.12 -15.23 -10.96
N ARG A 293 1.45 -14.38 -9.98
CA ARG A 293 0.54 -13.98 -8.91
C ARG A 293 -0.19 -12.66 -9.16
N PHE A 294 0.51 -11.66 -9.68
CA PHE A 294 0.01 -10.28 -9.81
C PHE A 294 -0.19 -9.84 -11.26
N GLY A 295 0.26 -10.64 -12.22
CA GLY A 295 0.33 -10.25 -13.62
C GLY A 295 1.55 -9.38 -13.94
N HIS A 296 1.61 -8.87 -15.16
CA HIS A 296 2.64 -7.95 -15.61
C HIS A 296 2.14 -6.51 -15.48
N HIS A 297 2.85 -5.68 -14.72
CA HIS A 297 2.56 -4.26 -14.61
C HIS A 297 3.57 -3.43 -15.39
N VAL A 298 3.09 -2.44 -16.15
CA VAL A 298 3.91 -1.36 -16.70
C VAL A 298 4.74 -0.70 -15.59
N PRO A 299 6.07 -0.56 -15.75
CA PRO A 299 6.90 0.14 -14.79
C PRO A 299 6.47 1.58 -14.58
N VAL A 300 6.26 1.94 -13.32
CA VAL A 300 5.95 3.32 -12.92
C VAL A 300 7.26 4.08 -12.70
N PRO A 301 7.50 5.22 -13.39
CA PRO A 301 8.70 6.02 -13.19
C PRO A 301 8.89 6.46 -11.74
N GLU A 302 10.13 6.43 -11.25
CA GLU A 302 10.47 6.85 -9.87
C GLU A 302 10.04 8.30 -9.54
N PRO A 303 10.15 9.29 -10.44
CA PRO A 303 9.60 10.63 -10.16
C PRO A 303 8.09 10.63 -9.89
N SER A 304 7.34 9.77 -10.58
CA SER A 304 5.88 9.63 -10.44
C SER A 304 5.55 8.94 -9.12
N ARG A 305 6.31 7.92 -8.71
CA ARG A 305 6.24 7.32 -7.36
C ARG A 305 6.52 8.33 -6.27
N ALA A 306 7.55 9.16 -6.45
CA ALA A 306 7.92 10.20 -5.50
C ALA A 306 6.82 11.28 -5.38
N LEU A 307 6.13 11.62 -6.47
CA LEU A 307 4.98 12.53 -6.45
C LEU A 307 3.85 11.95 -5.58
N ILE A 308 3.46 10.70 -5.81
CA ILE A 308 2.40 10.05 -5.01
C ILE A 308 2.81 9.98 -3.54
N ALA A 309 4.05 9.61 -3.24
CA ALA A 309 4.55 9.56 -1.85
C ALA A 309 4.56 10.93 -1.16
N ALA A 310 4.89 12.01 -1.89
CA ALA A 310 4.90 13.37 -1.36
C ALA A 310 3.51 13.92 -1.01
N LEU A 311 2.45 13.33 -1.58
CA LEU A 311 1.06 13.68 -1.30
C LEU A 311 0.52 13.05 0.00
N ASP A 312 1.33 12.25 0.70
CA ASP A 312 1.01 11.59 1.98
C ASP A 312 -0.37 10.88 1.97
N PRO A 313 -0.58 9.93 1.04
CA PRO A 313 -1.84 9.22 0.94
C PRO A 313 -2.12 8.35 2.16
N ARG A 314 -3.40 7.99 2.36
CA ARG A 314 -3.80 7.10 3.46
C ARG A 314 -3.47 5.64 3.17
N ARG A 315 -3.55 5.22 1.92
CA ARG A 315 -3.01 3.93 1.46
C ARG A 315 -1.51 4.07 1.17
N PRO A 316 -0.72 2.99 1.27
CA PRO A 316 0.68 3.01 0.85
C PRO A 316 0.83 3.54 -0.58
N ALA A 317 1.76 4.47 -0.80
CA ALA A 317 1.96 5.11 -2.10
C ALA A 317 2.19 4.10 -3.24
N ALA A 318 2.90 3.01 -2.99
CA ALA A 318 3.13 1.96 -3.98
C ALA A 318 1.85 1.20 -4.38
N GLU A 319 0.91 1.01 -3.44
CA GLU A 319 -0.41 0.44 -3.73
C GLU A 319 -1.16 1.35 -4.70
N LEU A 320 -1.17 2.65 -4.42
CA LEU A 320 -1.82 3.64 -5.27
C LEU A 320 -1.17 3.78 -6.63
N CYS A 321 0.16 3.71 -6.74
CA CYS A 321 0.84 3.66 -8.03
C CYS A 321 0.39 2.44 -8.86
N THR A 322 0.24 1.28 -8.22
CA THR A 322 -0.24 0.06 -8.89
C THR A 322 -1.68 0.22 -9.36
N VAL A 323 -2.56 0.70 -8.46
CA VAL A 323 -3.98 0.96 -8.75
C VAL A 323 -4.16 1.98 -9.88
N LEU A 324 -3.39 3.07 -9.87
CA LEU A 324 -3.43 4.10 -10.91
C LEU A 324 -2.91 3.57 -12.25
N ALA A 325 -1.82 2.80 -12.26
CA ALA A 325 -1.26 2.26 -13.49
C ALA A 325 -2.09 1.11 -14.08
N HIS A 326 -2.76 0.31 -13.25
CA HIS A 326 -3.53 -0.87 -13.67
C HIS A 326 -4.85 -0.99 -12.88
N PRO A 327 -5.83 -0.10 -13.10
CA PRO A 327 -7.07 -0.08 -12.32
C PRO A 327 -7.86 -1.40 -12.36
N ALA A 328 -7.86 -2.09 -13.50
CA ALA A 328 -8.55 -3.37 -13.68
C ALA A 328 -7.99 -4.52 -12.82
N GLY A 329 -6.77 -4.40 -12.28
CA GLY A 329 -6.16 -5.40 -11.41
C GLY A 329 -6.53 -5.25 -9.93
N GLU A 330 -7.21 -4.16 -9.54
CA GLU A 330 -7.66 -3.95 -8.15
C GLU A 330 -9.10 -4.42 -8.00
N PRO A 331 -9.38 -5.44 -7.16
CA PRO A 331 -10.73 -5.94 -6.93
C PRO A 331 -11.73 -4.86 -6.50
N LEU A 332 -11.29 -3.87 -5.71
CA LEU A 332 -12.15 -2.75 -5.30
C LEU A 332 -12.60 -1.85 -6.47
N ILE A 333 -11.99 -2.00 -7.65
CA ILE A 333 -12.35 -1.28 -8.87
C ILE A 333 -13.00 -2.23 -9.86
N ALA A 334 -12.54 -3.48 -9.95
CA ALA A 334 -12.98 -4.45 -10.95
C ALA A 334 -14.30 -5.16 -10.58
N GLU A 335 -14.58 -5.37 -9.29
CA GLU A 335 -15.68 -6.21 -8.81
C GLU A 335 -16.66 -5.42 -7.94
N ASP A 336 -17.96 -5.73 -8.09
CA ASP A 336 -18.99 -5.13 -7.23
C ASP A 336 -18.84 -5.63 -5.79
N LEU A 337 -19.01 -4.71 -4.84
CA LEU A 337 -18.79 -4.98 -3.42
C LEU A 337 -20.09 -4.77 -2.65
N ASP A 338 -20.70 -5.89 -2.24
CA ASP A 338 -21.79 -5.88 -1.26
C ASP A 338 -21.23 -5.70 0.14
N THR A 339 -21.74 -4.72 0.88
CA THR A 339 -21.33 -4.48 2.26
C THR A 339 -22.55 -4.29 3.15
N TRP A 340 -22.49 -4.82 4.37
CA TRP A 340 -23.55 -4.65 5.37
C TRP A 340 -22.95 -4.43 6.76
N PRO A 341 -23.69 -3.79 7.68
CA PRO A 341 -23.28 -3.70 9.08
C PRO A 341 -23.23 -5.09 9.73
N HIS A 342 -22.15 -5.37 10.46
CA HIS A 342 -21.93 -6.59 11.24
C HIS A 342 -21.58 -6.25 12.68
N ALA A 343 -22.12 -7.03 13.62
CA ALA A 343 -21.81 -6.90 15.04
C ALA A 343 -20.60 -7.77 15.42
N SER A 344 -19.48 -7.11 15.75
CA SER A 344 -18.28 -7.76 16.29
C SER A 344 -18.17 -7.56 17.80
N GLY A 345 -17.28 -8.32 18.47
CA GLY A 345 -16.94 -8.08 19.88
C GLY A 345 -16.37 -6.68 20.17
N SER A 346 -15.94 -5.94 19.15
CA SER A 346 -15.44 -4.56 19.25
C SER A 346 -16.47 -3.47 18.93
N GLY A 347 -17.66 -3.83 18.44
CA GLY A 347 -18.72 -2.90 18.00
C GLY A 347 -19.29 -3.24 16.62
N ILE A 348 -20.07 -2.32 16.05
CA ILE A 348 -20.69 -2.48 14.73
C ILE A 348 -19.83 -1.80 13.66
N GLY A 349 -19.49 -2.53 12.60
CA GLY A 349 -18.76 -2.02 11.44
C GLY A 349 -19.22 -2.69 10.15
N LEU A 350 -18.83 -2.14 9.00
CA LEU A 350 -19.12 -2.76 7.71
C LEU A 350 -18.21 -3.96 7.47
N VAL A 351 -18.78 -5.02 6.91
CA VAL A 351 -18.06 -6.19 6.37
C VAL A 351 -18.46 -6.40 4.91
N ALA A 352 -17.74 -7.29 4.22
CA ALA A 352 -18.03 -7.72 2.86
C ALA A 352 -17.72 -9.22 2.73
N GLY A 353 -18.59 -9.99 2.05
CA GLY A 353 -18.46 -11.46 1.97
C GLY A 353 -18.62 -12.19 3.32
N SER A 354 -18.45 -13.51 3.35
CA SER A 354 -18.72 -14.35 4.53
C SER A 354 -17.67 -14.25 5.66
N ALA A 355 -16.83 -13.21 5.70
CA ALA A 355 -15.84 -13.01 6.74
C ALA A 355 -15.59 -11.51 7.00
N ALA A 356 -15.31 -11.15 8.24
CA ALA A 356 -14.99 -9.79 8.66
C ALA A 356 -13.76 -9.26 7.89
N GLY A 357 -14.01 -8.46 6.86
CA GLY A 357 -13.00 -7.99 5.92
C GLY A 357 -12.58 -6.53 6.14
N ASP A 358 -11.32 -6.25 5.86
CA ASP A 358 -10.75 -4.89 5.78
C ASP A 358 -11.23 -4.11 4.53
N LEU A 359 -12.01 -4.74 3.65
CA LEU A 359 -12.40 -4.20 2.34
C LEU A 359 -13.20 -2.89 2.43
N PRO A 360 -14.23 -2.73 3.28
CA PRO A 360 -14.95 -1.47 3.39
C PRO A 360 -14.04 -0.32 3.85
N ARG A 361 -13.08 -0.60 4.75
CA ARG A 361 -12.07 0.38 5.15
C ARG A 361 -11.16 0.74 3.97
N ARG A 362 -10.64 -0.25 3.23
CA ARG A 362 -9.78 -0.01 2.05
C ARG A 362 -10.51 0.80 0.97
N MET A 363 -11.78 0.49 0.68
CA MET A 363 -12.62 1.27 -0.24
C MET A 363 -12.73 2.73 0.21
N ARG A 364 -13.06 2.98 1.48
CA ARG A 364 -13.15 4.34 2.03
C ARG A 364 -11.85 5.12 1.89
N LEU A 365 -10.70 4.48 2.14
CA LEU A 365 -9.39 5.11 1.98
C LEU A 365 -9.08 5.39 0.50
N LEU A 366 -9.40 4.47 -0.40
CA LEU A 366 -9.25 4.65 -1.84
C LEU A 366 -10.05 5.86 -2.35
N LEU A 367 -11.33 5.98 -1.98
CA LEU A 367 -12.17 7.10 -2.40
C LEU A 367 -11.58 8.46 -1.99
N ARG A 368 -11.08 8.55 -0.75
CA ARG A 368 -10.39 9.76 -0.27
C ARG A 368 -9.13 10.05 -1.06
N ASP A 369 -8.27 9.03 -1.23
CA ASP A 369 -6.99 9.20 -1.89
C ASP A 369 -7.21 9.60 -3.35
N VAL A 370 -8.11 8.95 -4.07
CA VAL A 370 -8.48 9.32 -5.46
C VAL A 370 -9.03 10.74 -5.53
N ALA A 371 -9.98 11.11 -4.66
CA ALA A 371 -10.53 12.45 -4.60
C ALA A 371 -9.45 13.53 -4.39
N THR A 372 -8.37 13.21 -3.68
CA THR A 372 -7.29 14.15 -3.35
C THR A 372 -6.15 14.16 -4.39
N LEU A 373 -5.81 13.00 -4.94
CA LEU A 373 -4.62 12.79 -5.78
C LEU A 373 -4.88 13.11 -7.25
N VAL A 374 -6.06 12.77 -7.79
CA VAL A 374 -6.37 12.93 -9.22
C VAL A 374 -6.06 14.32 -9.76
N PRO A 375 -6.42 15.45 -9.08
CA PRO A 375 -6.07 16.77 -9.57
C PRO A 375 -4.55 16.98 -9.76
N THR A 376 -3.75 16.43 -8.85
CA THR A 376 -2.28 16.56 -8.91
C THR A 376 -1.68 15.63 -9.94
N VAL A 377 -2.12 14.37 -10.00
CA VAL A 377 -1.68 13.39 -11.03
C VAL A 377 -1.98 13.92 -12.43
N TYR A 378 -3.18 14.50 -12.63
CA TYR A 378 -3.58 15.13 -13.88
C TYR A 378 -2.77 16.41 -14.22
N ALA A 379 -2.30 17.18 -13.23
CA ALA A 379 -1.59 18.45 -13.51
C ALA A 379 -0.07 18.30 -13.62
N GLU A 380 0.51 17.42 -12.79
CA GLU A 380 1.96 17.35 -12.53
C GLU A 380 2.66 16.19 -13.24
N LEU A 381 1.92 15.22 -13.79
CA LEU A 381 2.51 14.14 -14.59
C LEU A 381 2.35 14.43 -16.09
N PRO A 382 3.39 14.13 -16.89
CA PRO A 382 3.35 14.35 -18.32
C PRO A 382 2.40 13.35 -19.01
N ALA A 383 1.91 13.71 -20.20
CA ALA A 383 1.21 12.77 -21.07
C ALA A 383 2.09 11.55 -21.38
N GLY A 384 1.50 10.35 -21.38
CA GLY A 384 2.22 9.09 -21.52
C GLY A 384 2.77 8.51 -20.22
N ASP A 385 2.64 9.19 -19.07
CA ASP A 385 2.94 8.59 -17.77
C ASP A 385 1.85 7.56 -17.39
N PRO A 386 2.20 6.32 -16.99
CA PRO A 386 1.22 5.27 -16.74
C PRO A 386 0.20 5.63 -15.65
N LEU A 387 0.56 6.44 -14.65
CA LEU A 387 -0.38 6.84 -13.60
C LEU A 387 -1.42 7.85 -14.12
N ARG A 388 -1.01 8.71 -15.06
CA ARG A 388 -1.89 9.68 -15.71
C ARG A 388 -2.82 8.98 -16.69
N GLU A 389 -2.28 8.06 -17.49
CA GLU A 389 -3.04 7.33 -18.52
C GLU A 389 -4.10 6.40 -17.92
N GLY A 390 -3.88 5.88 -16.70
CA GLY A 390 -4.88 5.05 -16.02
C GLY A 390 -5.98 5.82 -15.26
N LEU A 391 -5.93 7.16 -15.22
CA LEU A 391 -6.96 7.97 -14.57
C LEU A 391 -8.38 7.70 -15.10
N PRO A 392 -8.63 7.60 -16.42
CA PRO A 392 -9.97 7.35 -16.94
C PRO A 392 -10.59 6.07 -16.41
N ASP A 393 -9.86 4.95 -16.53
CA ASP A 393 -10.36 3.62 -16.16
C ASP A 393 -10.55 3.50 -14.64
N LEU A 394 -9.68 4.14 -13.85
CA LEU A 394 -9.85 4.25 -12.40
C LEU A 394 -11.13 4.98 -12.02
N ILE A 395 -11.38 6.16 -12.61
CA ILE A 395 -12.53 6.99 -12.26
C ILE A 395 -13.82 6.30 -12.70
N GLU A 396 -13.86 5.72 -13.90
CA GLU A 396 -15.04 5.02 -14.42
C GLU A 396 -15.32 3.73 -13.66
N GLY A 397 -14.29 2.95 -13.37
CA GLY A 397 -14.42 1.76 -12.52
C GLY A 397 -15.00 2.13 -11.16
N LEU A 398 -14.46 3.14 -10.49
CA LEU A 398 -15.03 3.63 -9.21
C LEU A 398 -16.46 4.13 -9.36
N ARG A 399 -16.82 4.84 -10.44
CA ARG A 399 -18.20 5.27 -10.69
C ARG A 399 -19.14 4.08 -10.86
N ALA A 400 -18.71 3.02 -11.52
CA ALA A 400 -19.48 1.78 -11.64
C ALA A 400 -19.72 1.17 -10.26
N ARG A 401 -18.66 1.03 -9.43
CA ARG A 401 -18.77 0.52 -8.06
C ARG A 401 -19.66 1.38 -7.16
N LEU A 402 -19.56 2.70 -7.27
CA LEU A 402 -20.40 3.65 -6.53
C LEU A 402 -21.87 3.62 -6.96
N SER A 403 -22.16 3.09 -8.15
CA SER A 403 -23.52 2.90 -8.66
C SER A 403 -24.11 1.54 -8.26
N HIS A 404 -23.32 0.66 -7.64
CA HIS A 404 -23.78 -0.64 -7.17
C HIS A 404 -24.73 -0.50 -5.98
N PRO A 405 -25.99 -0.97 -6.05
CA PRO A 405 -26.98 -0.77 -5.00
C PRO A 405 -26.70 -1.51 -3.69
N GLY A 406 -25.86 -2.56 -3.72
CA GLY A 406 -25.45 -3.31 -2.53
C GLY A 406 -24.27 -2.70 -1.76
N LEU A 407 -23.63 -1.65 -2.31
CA LEU A 407 -22.55 -0.95 -1.62
C LEU A 407 -23.12 -0.04 -0.53
N LEU A 408 -22.63 -0.22 0.70
CA LEU A 408 -22.81 0.69 1.83
C LEU A 408 -21.44 1.28 2.20
N LEU A 409 -21.41 2.58 2.50
CA LEU A 409 -20.21 3.27 2.95
C LEU A 409 -20.45 3.90 4.32
N ASP A 410 -19.38 3.99 5.13
CA ASP A 410 -19.39 4.73 6.39
C ASP A 410 -19.66 6.22 6.11
N ALA A 411 -20.80 6.71 6.62
CA ALA A 411 -21.21 8.09 6.45
C ALA A 411 -20.72 8.96 7.60
N ALA A 412 -20.97 8.54 8.84
CA ALA A 412 -20.68 9.32 10.03
C ALA A 412 -20.69 8.48 11.31
N ASP A 413 -19.87 8.88 12.27
CA ASP A 413 -20.08 8.51 13.67
C ASP A 413 -21.11 9.47 14.29
N VAL A 414 -21.96 8.91 15.15
CA VAL A 414 -23.02 9.66 15.84
C VAL A 414 -22.54 10.09 17.23
N PHE A 415 -22.88 11.31 17.64
CA PHE A 415 -22.61 11.81 18.99
C PHE A 415 -23.37 10.97 20.05
N PRO A 416 -22.76 10.68 21.22
CA PRO A 416 -23.39 9.84 22.25
C PRO A 416 -24.74 10.33 22.77
N GLU A 417 -25.04 11.61 22.61
CA GLU A 417 -26.28 12.27 23.05
C GLU A 417 -27.48 11.94 22.15
N ILE A 418 -27.25 11.43 20.94
CA ILE A 418 -28.30 11.02 20.00
C ILE A 418 -28.79 9.62 20.38
N THR A 419 -30.08 9.50 20.66
CA THR A 419 -30.73 8.26 21.07
C THR A 419 -31.22 7.44 19.88
N VAL A 420 -31.59 6.18 20.12
CA VAL A 420 -32.23 5.33 19.10
C VAL A 420 -33.58 5.91 18.64
N ASP A 421 -34.30 6.59 19.52
CA ASP A 421 -35.57 7.22 19.17
C ASP A 421 -35.35 8.44 18.25
N ASP A 422 -34.30 9.22 18.48
CA ASP A 422 -33.90 10.32 17.58
C ASP A 422 -33.54 9.81 16.18
N LEU A 423 -32.84 8.66 16.11
CA LEU A 423 -32.53 8.01 14.83
C LEU A 423 -33.82 7.54 14.13
N ARG A 424 -34.78 6.98 14.87
CA ARG A 424 -36.07 6.53 14.33
C ARG A 424 -36.92 7.70 13.84
N GLU A 425 -36.96 8.81 14.58
CA GLU A 425 -37.68 10.02 14.16
C GLU A 425 -37.08 10.59 12.87
N ARG A 426 -35.75 10.61 12.78
CA ARG A 426 -35.05 11.19 11.63
C ARG A 426 -35.08 10.31 10.39
N PHE A 427 -34.74 9.03 10.51
CA PHE A 427 -34.60 8.11 9.37
C PHE A 427 -35.81 7.19 9.18
N GLY A 428 -36.85 7.36 9.99
CA GLY A 428 -38.07 6.59 9.92
C GLY A 428 -38.00 5.24 10.66
N PRO A 429 -39.15 4.57 10.81
CA PRO A 429 -39.26 3.36 11.62
C PRO A 429 -38.94 2.06 10.87
N THR A 430 -38.73 2.11 9.55
CA THR A 430 -38.50 0.93 8.71
C THR A 430 -37.23 0.20 9.16
N PRO A 431 -37.31 -1.06 9.60
CA PRO A 431 -36.13 -1.83 9.99
C PRO A 431 -35.21 -2.12 8.80
N TYR A 432 -33.89 -2.10 9.03
CA TYR A 432 -32.91 -2.53 8.04
C TYR A 432 -32.92 -4.07 7.90
N PRO A 433 -33.15 -4.62 6.68
CA PRO A 433 -33.13 -6.07 6.44
C PRO A 433 -31.67 -6.57 6.35
N SER A 434 -31.03 -6.71 7.51
CA SER A 434 -29.65 -7.18 7.61
C SER A 434 -29.54 -8.66 7.20
N PRO A 435 -28.47 -9.07 6.47
CA PRO A 435 -28.18 -10.48 6.20
C PRO A 435 -28.00 -11.32 7.47
N GLU A 436 -27.63 -10.68 8.58
CA GLU A 436 -27.42 -11.31 9.88
C GLU A 436 -28.03 -10.49 11.03
N PRO A 437 -28.39 -11.10 12.17
CA PRO A 437 -28.96 -10.38 13.30
C PRO A 437 -27.98 -9.36 13.89
N LEU A 438 -28.41 -8.10 14.00
CA LEU A 438 -27.65 -7.05 14.67
C LEU A 438 -27.92 -7.03 16.17
N THR A 439 -26.92 -6.64 16.96
CA THR A 439 -27.02 -6.45 18.42
C THR A 439 -27.67 -5.13 18.82
N ALA A 440 -28.03 -4.28 17.86
CA ALA A 440 -28.66 -2.98 18.06
C ALA A 440 -29.77 -2.73 17.00
N PRO A 441 -30.80 -1.92 17.30
CA PRO A 441 -31.79 -1.50 16.32
C PRO A 441 -31.16 -0.77 15.14
N ALA A 442 -31.63 -1.07 13.94
CA ALA A 442 -31.19 -0.43 12.71
C ALA A 442 -32.40 0.01 11.87
N PHE A 443 -32.33 1.24 11.34
CA PHE A 443 -33.38 1.86 10.53
C PHE A 443 -32.86 2.13 9.12
N ASP A 444 -33.71 1.96 8.12
CA ASP A 444 -33.37 2.13 6.71
C ASP A 444 -34.38 3.05 6.02
N ASP A 445 -33.90 4.22 5.57
CA ASP A 445 -34.72 5.18 4.82
C ASP A 445 -34.54 5.05 3.30
N GLY A 446 -33.83 4.02 2.84
CA GLY A 446 -33.43 3.80 1.46
C GLY A 446 -32.02 4.34 1.19
N LEU A 447 -31.76 5.62 1.44
CA LEU A 447 -30.42 6.20 1.27
C LEU A 447 -29.49 5.83 2.44
N THR A 448 -30.01 5.92 3.67
CA THR A 448 -29.23 5.87 4.91
C THR A 448 -29.64 4.66 5.74
N VAL A 449 -28.65 3.95 6.25
CA VAL A 449 -28.82 2.90 7.27
C VAL A 449 -28.27 3.45 8.59
N ALA A 450 -29.16 3.73 9.54
CA ALA A 450 -28.83 4.24 10.86
C ALA A 450 -28.85 3.10 11.88
N VAL A 451 -27.70 2.79 12.48
CA VAL A 451 -27.56 1.70 13.45
C VAL A 451 -27.31 2.27 14.84
N GLY A 452 -28.13 1.87 15.81
CA GLY A 452 -28.00 2.28 17.21
C GLY A 452 -26.71 1.79 17.87
N ALA A 453 -26.37 2.36 19.03
CA ALA A 453 -25.22 1.91 19.79
C ALA A 453 -25.49 0.50 20.39
N PRO A 454 -24.61 -0.49 20.17
CA PRO A 454 -24.75 -1.79 20.80
C PRO A 454 -24.54 -1.70 22.33
N PRO A 455 -25.13 -2.63 23.10
CA PRO A 455 -24.94 -2.68 24.55
C PRO A 455 -23.45 -2.82 24.90
N PRO A 456 -22.98 -2.23 26.03
CA PRO A 456 -21.58 -2.30 26.43
C PRO A 456 -21.14 -3.76 26.64
N THR A 457 -20.00 -4.13 26.06
CA THR A 457 -19.34 -5.41 26.35
C THR A 457 -18.71 -5.39 27.74
N PHE A 458 -18.48 -6.59 28.31
CA PHE A 458 -18.04 -6.83 29.70
C PHE A 458 -16.78 -6.05 30.14
N TYR A 459 -15.98 -5.52 29.20
CA TYR A 459 -14.72 -4.82 29.48
C TYR A 459 -14.77 -3.28 29.53
N GLY A 460 -15.94 -2.63 29.37
CA GLY A 460 -16.18 -1.24 29.80
C GLY A 460 -15.28 -0.11 29.25
N ARG A 461 -14.24 -0.40 28.45
CA ARG A 461 -13.26 0.59 27.97
C ARG A 461 -13.65 1.24 26.64
N HIS A 462 -14.59 0.66 25.90
CA HIS A 462 -15.05 1.20 24.63
C HIS A 462 -16.54 1.55 24.72
N LYS A 463 -16.86 2.85 24.77
CA LYS A 463 -18.23 3.33 24.56
C LYS A 463 -18.57 3.07 23.09
N HIS A 464 -19.39 2.07 22.81
CA HIS A 464 -19.89 1.86 21.45
C HIS A 464 -20.78 3.05 21.05
N ARG A 465 -20.68 3.47 19.79
CA ARG A 465 -21.44 4.61 19.26
C ARG A 465 -22.42 4.13 18.20
N ALA A 466 -23.54 4.84 18.06
CA ALA A 466 -24.37 4.69 16.89
C ALA A 466 -23.61 5.12 15.63
N ARG A 467 -23.99 4.56 14.48
CA ARG A 467 -23.32 4.78 13.20
C ARG A 467 -24.31 5.00 12.08
N LEU A 468 -23.93 5.87 11.14
CA LEU A 468 -24.64 6.07 9.90
C LEU A 468 -23.84 5.46 8.74
N TYR A 469 -24.53 4.68 7.93
CA TYR A 469 -24.04 4.20 6.63
C TYR A 469 -24.95 4.74 5.53
N PHE A 470 -24.45 4.82 4.29
CA PHE A 470 -25.26 5.29 3.16
C PHE A 470 -24.99 4.51 1.88
N ARG A 471 -26.00 4.46 1.01
CA ARG A 471 -25.92 3.87 -0.33
C ARG A 471 -25.51 4.95 -1.34
N PRO A 472 -24.27 4.93 -1.88
CA PRO A 472 -23.82 5.96 -2.82
C PRO A 472 -24.64 5.99 -4.12
N ALA A 473 -25.24 4.86 -4.52
CA ALA A 473 -26.12 4.76 -5.69
C ALA A 473 -27.39 5.62 -5.57
N LEU A 474 -27.86 5.87 -4.34
CA LEU A 474 -29.07 6.67 -4.06
C LEU A 474 -28.74 8.10 -3.61
N LEU A 475 -27.45 8.43 -3.47
CA LEU A 475 -27.03 9.78 -3.08
C LEU A 475 -27.45 10.79 -4.15
N ASP A 476 -28.08 11.89 -3.70
CA ASP A 476 -28.59 12.98 -4.53
C ASP A 476 -29.77 12.59 -5.46
N VAL A 477 -30.38 11.40 -5.27
CA VAL A 477 -31.60 10.97 -5.99
C VAL A 477 -32.86 11.59 -5.35
N ASP A 478 -32.98 11.52 -4.03
CA ASP A 478 -34.03 12.19 -3.26
C ASP A 478 -33.42 13.31 -2.41
N ALA A 479 -33.93 14.53 -2.62
CA ALA A 479 -33.39 15.73 -1.99
C ALA A 479 -33.63 15.77 -0.47
N GLU A 480 -34.74 15.23 0.03
CA GLU A 480 -35.07 15.24 1.45
C GLU A 480 -34.27 14.17 2.21
N GLN A 481 -34.11 12.96 1.66
CA GLN A 481 -33.18 11.95 2.19
C GLN A 481 -31.76 12.50 2.25
N THR A 482 -31.31 13.12 1.16
CA THR A 482 -29.97 13.73 1.08
C THR A 482 -29.79 14.83 2.12
N LYS A 483 -30.79 15.69 2.31
CA LYS A 483 -30.78 16.76 3.32
C LYS A 483 -30.71 16.19 4.74
N ARG A 484 -31.45 15.11 5.03
CA ARG A 484 -31.36 14.40 6.32
C ARG A 484 -29.99 13.77 6.54
N LEU A 485 -29.37 13.20 5.52
CA LEU A 485 -27.99 12.70 5.64
C LEU A 485 -26.98 13.85 5.85
N ALA A 486 -27.19 14.99 5.19
CA ALA A 486 -26.29 16.13 5.19
C ALA A 486 -26.38 17.05 6.44
N ASP A 487 -27.41 16.94 7.27
CA ASP A 487 -27.57 17.77 8.48
C ASP A 487 -26.51 17.41 9.55
N GLU A 488 -25.64 18.38 9.87
CA GLU A 488 -24.43 18.26 10.72
C GLU A 488 -24.73 18.18 12.22
N ARG A 489 -25.96 18.48 12.64
CA ARG A 489 -26.35 18.43 14.05
C ARG A 489 -26.33 17.00 14.56
N GLY A 490 -25.36 16.65 15.41
CA GLY A 490 -25.32 15.31 16.04
C GLY A 490 -24.32 14.32 15.41
N TYR A 491 -23.54 14.72 14.41
CA TYR A 491 -22.71 13.78 13.62
C TYR A 491 -21.33 14.36 13.26
N TYR A 492 -20.33 13.50 13.08
CA TYR A 492 -19.00 13.91 12.56
C TYR A 492 -18.40 12.84 11.63
N GLY A 493 -17.41 13.23 10.81
CA GLY A 493 -16.66 12.30 9.94
C GLY A 493 -17.18 12.09 8.51
N ARG A 494 -17.94 13.05 7.96
CA ARG A 494 -18.68 12.92 6.68
C ARG A 494 -17.89 13.18 5.39
N ASP A 495 -16.56 13.14 5.45
CA ASP A 495 -15.70 13.45 4.30
C ASP A 495 -15.98 12.55 3.09
N VAL A 496 -16.40 11.30 3.33
CA VAL A 496 -16.67 10.30 2.29
C VAL A 496 -17.77 10.76 1.32
N ILE A 497 -18.81 11.46 1.80
CA ILE A 497 -19.89 11.97 0.94
C ILE A 497 -19.33 13.00 -0.05
N ALA A 498 -18.45 13.88 0.41
CA ALA A 498 -17.79 14.87 -0.44
C ALA A 498 -16.87 14.21 -1.48
N HIS A 499 -16.13 13.16 -1.10
CA HIS A 499 -15.31 12.39 -2.02
C HIS A 499 -16.15 11.70 -3.11
N VAL A 500 -17.27 11.07 -2.75
CA VAL A 500 -18.19 10.41 -3.70
C VAL A 500 -18.76 11.43 -4.70
N ARG A 501 -19.21 12.59 -4.22
CA ARG A 501 -19.71 13.68 -5.09
C ARG A 501 -18.64 14.19 -6.04
N LEU A 502 -17.40 14.33 -5.56
CA LEU A 502 -16.30 14.77 -6.41
C LEU A 502 -16.00 13.76 -7.52
N ILE A 503 -15.90 12.46 -7.18
CA ILE A 503 -15.62 11.40 -8.14
C ILE A 503 -16.73 11.32 -9.20
N ARG A 504 -18.00 11.49 -8.82
CA ARG A 504 -19.15 11.54 -9.74
C ARG A 504 -19.30 12.89 -10.47
N GLY A 505 -18.58 13.92 -10.04
CA GLY A 505 -18.75 15.30 -10.49
C GLY A 505 -18.16 15.61 -11.87
N ALA A 506 -18.56 16.76 -12.43
CA ALA A 506 -18.18 17.20 -13.77
C ALA A 506 -16.66 17.36 -13.96
N TYR A 507 -15.93 17.82 -12.93
CA TYR A 507 -14.48 17.97 -13.02
C TYR A 507 -13.78 16.66 -13.40
N PHE A 508 -14.15 15.54 -12.77
CA PHE A 508 -13.58 14.23 -13.07
C PHE A 508 -13.98 13.74 -14.47
N THR A 509 -15.16 14.13 -14.95
CA THR A 509 -15.57 13.89 -16.35
C THR A 509 -14.68 14.64 -17.32
N HIS A 510 -14.40 15.93 -17.09
CA HIS A 510 -13.51 16.70 -17.95
C HIS A 510 -12.07 16.17 -17.90
N VAL A 511 -11.60 15.66 -16.74
CA VAL A 511 -10.29 14.98 -16.65
C VAL A 511 -10.26 13.72 -17.51
N ILE A 512 -11.29 12.87 -17.44
CA ILE A 512 -11.42 11.67 -18.31
C ILE A 512 -11.34 12.06 -19.79
N GLU A 513 -12.20 12.99 -20.20
CA GLU A 513 -12.28 13.46 -21.59
C GLU A 513 -10.94 14.04 -22.06
N ARG A 514 -10.30 14.83 -21.20
CA ARG A 514 -9.02 15.47 -21.52
C ARG A 514 -7.90 14.46 -21.67
N VAL A 515 -7.77 13.48 -20.78
CA VAL A 515 -6.75 12.42 -20.90
C VAL A 515 -6.99 11.59 -22.17
N ARG A 516 -8.23 11.14 -22.41
CA ARG A 516 -8.57 10.33 -23.59
C ARG A 516 -8.46 11.07 -24.92
N SER A 517 -8.61 12.40 -24.93
CA SER A 517 -8.51 13.19 -26.15
C SER A 517 -7.14 13.07 -26.83
N GLY A 518 -6.08 12.71 -26.08
CA GLY A 518 -4.71 12.68 -26.60
C GLY A 518 -4.21 14.03 -27.09
N ALA A 519 -4.89 15.13 -26.75
CA ALA A 519 -4.57 16.48 -27.23
C ALA A 519 -3.19 16.97 -26.75
N LEU A 520 -2.68 16.40 -25.65
CA LEU A 520 -1.40 16.75 -25.06
C LEU A 520 -0.30 15.78 -25.58
N PRO A 521 0.74 16.26 -26.27
CA PRO A 521 1.82 15.40 -26.77
C PRO A 521 2.57 14.65 -25.65
N ALA A 522 2.99 13.41 -25.92
CA ALA A 522 3.73 12.60 -24.96
C ALA A 522 4.97 13.32 -24.40
N GLY A 523 5.19 13.22 -23.09
CA GLY A 523 6.28 13.91 -22.37
C GLY A 523 6.01 15.39 -22.05
N THR A 524 4.87 15.95 -22.47
CA THR A 524 4.47 17.33 -22.15
C THR A 524 3.43 17.38 -21.02
N TYR A 525 3.22 18.56 -20.43
CA TYR A 525 2.41 18.75 -19.21
C TYR A 525 1.21 19.64 -19.48
N GLU A 526 0.08 19.39 -18.82
CA GLU A 526 -1.08 20.29 -18.88
C GLU A 526 -0.74 21.68 -18.34
N SER A 527 0.18 21.73 -17.37
CA SER A 527 0.73 22.96 -16.81
C SER A 527 1.54 23.81 -17.81
N ASN A 528 1.78 23.35 -19.04
CA ASN A 528 2.42 24.12 -20.11
C ASN A 528 1.37 24.58 -21.15
N PRO A 529 0.89 25.85 -21.09
CA PRO A 529 -0.07 26.40 -22.05
C PRO A 529 0.34 26.27 -23.51
N ALA A 530 1.64 26.32 -23.83
CA ALA A 530 2.10 26.19 -25.21
C ALA A 530 1.89 24.77 -25.77
N ALA A 531 1.70 23.78 -24.91
CA ALA A 531 1.33 22.41 -25.30
C ALA A 531 -0.17 22.15 -25.10
N SER A 532 -0.76 22.63 -24.01
CA SER A 532 -2.14 22.31 -23.66
C SER A 532 -3.19 23.18 -24.35
N VAL A 533 -2.88 24.45 -24.65
CA VAL A 533 -3.75 25.44 -25.29
C VAL A 533 -2.96 26.37 -26.23
N PRO A 534 -2.26 25.85 -27.26
CA PRO A 534 -1.34 26.62 -28.09
C PRO A 534 -1.99 27.82 -28.80
N GLU A 535 -3.25 27.67 -29.24
CA GLU A 535 -4.01 28.75 -29.88
C GLU A 535 -4.25 29.92 -28.92
N LEU A 536 -4.54 29.64 -27.64
CA LEU A 536 -4.70 30.67 -26.62
C LEU A 536 -3.39 31.43 -26.38
N VAL A 537 -2.25 30.71 -26.34
CA VAL A 537 -0.93 31.35 -26.22
C VAL A 537 -0.68 32.31 -27.39
N GLY A 538 -1.06 31.92 -28.61
CA GLY A 538 -1.00 32.79 -29.79
C GLY A 538 -1.81 34.07 -29.60
N ARG A 539 -3.09 33.95 -29.20
CA ARG A 539 -3.96 35.11 -28.94
C ARG A 539 -3.41 36.03 -27.85
N VAL A 540 -2.93 35.49 -26.74
CA VAL A 540 -2.34 36.28 -25.64
C VAL A 540 -1.08 37.01 -26.10
N ALA A 541 -0.22 36.33 -26.87
CA ALA A 541 1.00 36.91 -27.41
C ALA A 541 0.69 38.09 -28.34
N GLU A 542 -0.30 37.95 -29.22
CA GLU A 542 -0.74 39.01 -30.13
C GLU A 542 -1.37 40.18 -29.37
N SER A 543 -2.36 39.91 -28.51
CA SER A 543 -3.10 40.95 -27.77
C SER A 543 -2.21 41.78 -26.85
N LEU A 544 -1.16 41.19 -26.27
CA LEU A 544 -0.24 41.88 -25.36
C LEU A 544 1.09 42.28 -26.02
N THR A 545 1.27 42.03 -27.32
CA THR A 545 2.54 42.25 -28.04
C THR A 545 3.73 41.58 -27.33
N LEU A 546 3.53 40.35 -26.87
CA LEU A 546 4.52 39.55 -26.15
C LEU A 546 5.10 38.44 -27.03
N SER A 547 6.26 37.91 -26.63
CA SER A 547 6.72 36.64 -27.19
C SER A 547 5.83 35.47 -26.70
N PRO A 548 5.69 34.38 -27.48
CA PRO A 548 4.95 33.19 -27.04
C PRO A 548 5.42 32.62 -25.69
N ASP A 549 6.72 32.72 -25.39
CA ASP A 549 7.27 32.31 -24.08
C ASP A 549 6.72 33.20 -22.95
N ALA A 550 6.69 34.52 -23.13
CA ALA A 550 6.17 35.43 -22.10
C ALA A 550 4.65 35.23 -21.91
N ALA A 551 3.89 35.06 -23.01
CA ALA A 551 2.47 34.72 -22.96
C ALA A 551 2.20 33.40 -22.21
N THR A 552 3.01 32.37 -22.49
CA THR A 552 2.95 31.08 -21.76
C THR A 552 3.19 31.27 -20.27
N LEU A 553 4.25 32.00 -19.89
CA LEU A 553 4.56 32.27 -18.49
C LEU A 553 3.45 33.09 -17.81
N TYR A 554 2.84 34.04 -18.53
CA TYR A 554 1.76 34.86 -18.00
C TYR A 554 0.52 34.02 -17.66
N LEU A 555 0.07 33.15 -18.58
CA LEU A 555 -1.03 32.22 -18.33
C LEU A 555 -0.73 31.29 -17.13
N GLN A 556 0.51 30.79 -17.02
CA GLN A 556 0.94 30.01 -15.85
C GLN A 556 0.86 30.81 -14.55
N LEU A 557 1.28 32.08 -14.56
CA LEU A 557 1.20 32.96 -13.39
C LEU A 557 -0.24 33.30 -13.02
N LEU A 558 -1.17 33.36 -13.97
CA LEU A 558 -2.59 33.61 -13.70
C LEU A 558 -3.28 32.40 -13.07
N ALA A 559 -3.12 31.22 -13.67
CA ALA A 559 -3.99 30.07 -13.39
C ALA A 559 -3.37 29.00 -12.47
N LEU A 560 -2.04 28.83 -12.46
CA LEU A 560 -1.43 27.79 -11.63
C LEU A 560 -1.37 28.23 -10.17
N GLU A 561 -1.71 27.31 -9.26
CA GLU A 561 -1.67 27.56 -7.82
C GLU A 561 -0.24 27.83 -7.35
N THR A 562 0.72 27.00 -7.80
CA THR A 562 2.12 27.05 -7.38
C THR A 562 3.14 27.02 -8.54
N PRO A 563 3.17 28.05 -9.42
CA PRO A 563 4.11 28.11 -10.54
C PRO A 563 5.53 28.47 -10.03
N THR A 564 6.17 27.54 -9.32
CA THR A 564 7.55 27.71 -8.87
C THR A 564 8.48 27.79 -10.07
N ASP A 565 9.61 28.50 -9.93
CA ASP A 565 10.60 28.61 -10.99
C ASP A 565 11.11 27.24 -11.47
N ARG A 566 11.17 26.26 -10.56
CA ARG A 566 11.52 24.87 -10.89
C ARG A 566 10.40 24.21 -11.71
N GLY A 567 9.15 24.30 -11.25
CA GLY A 567 7.99 23.75 -11.94
C GLY A 567 7.85 24.29 -13.36
N VAL A 568 7.85 25.61 -13.53
CA VAL A 568 7.77 26.29 -14.83
C VAL A 568 8.85 25.78 -15.80
N ARG A 569 10.10 25.65 -15.33
CA ARG A 569 11.17 25.12 -16.17
C ARG A 569 10.97 23.65 -16.53
N THR A 570 10.51 22.82 -15.59
CA THR A 570 10.21 21.40 -15.83
C THR A 570 9.10 21.26 -16.87
N TRP A 571 7.95 21.91 -16.66
CA TRP A 571 6.78 21.75 -17.52
C TRP A 571 7.01 22.27 -18.93
N ASN A 572 7.74 23.38 -19.07
CA ASN A 572 7.97 24.02 -20.37
C ASN A 572 9.24 23.48 -21.08
N GLY A 573 10.04 22.63 -20.41
CA GLY A 573 11.34 22.21 -20.93
C GLY A 573 12.33 23.37 -21.10
N TRP A 574 12.23 24.40 -20.27
CA TRP A 574 12.99 25.64 -20.42
C TRP A 574 14.33 25.63 -19.69
N THR A 575 15.33 26.21 -20.33
CA THR A 575 16.58 26.58 -19.64
C THR A 575 16.35 27.76 -18.69
N PRO A 576 17.19 27.92 -17.64
CA PRO A 576 17.12 29.10 -16.77
C PRO A 576 17.22 30.44 -17.51
N THR A 577 17.96 30.49 -18.63
CA THR A 577 18.10 31.72 -19.43
C THR A 577 16.83 32.04 -20.21
N ARG A 578 16.19 31.04 -20.83
CA ARG A 578 14.91 31.23 -21.53
C ARG A 578 13.81 31.70 -20.57
N HIS A 579 13.74 31.07 -19.39
CA HIS A 579 12.80 31.48 -18.34
C HIS A 579 13.01 32.94 -17.89
N ARG A 580 14.26 33.34 -17.61
CA ARG A 580 14.57 34.74 -17.22
C ARG A 580 14.18 35.75 -18.29
N LYS A 581 14.37 35.42 -19.58
CA LYS A 581 13.98 36.30 -20.69
C LYS A 581 12.46 36.48 -20.76
N ALA A 582 11.68 35.41 -20.60
CA ALA A 582 10.22 35.49 -20.56
C ALA A 582 9.74 36.32 -19.36
N ALA A 583 10.33 36.10 -18.17
CA ALA A 583 10.00 36.85 -16.96
C ALA A 583 10.31 38.35 -17.11
N ALA A 584 11.47 38.70 -17.69
CA ALA A 584 11.84 40.09 -17.94
C ALA A 584 10.83 40.78 -18.86
N ALA A 585 10.41 40.11 -19.95
CA ALA A 585 9.42 40.66 -20.88
C ALA A 585 8.06 40.96 -20.20
N LEU A 586 7.64 40.15 -19.22
CA LEU A 586 6.41 40.42 -18.45
C LEU A 586 6.56 41.59 -17.49
N VAL A 587 7.74 41.76 -16.89
CA VAL A 587 8.04 42.90 -16.01
C VAL A 587 8.13 44.19 -16.81
N ASP A 588 8.82 44.17 -17.96
CA ASP A 588 8.95 45.31 -18.87
C ASP A 588 7.57 45.77 -19.42
N ALA A 589 6.66 44.81 -19.65
CA ALA A 589 5.28 45.08 -20.04
C ALA A 589 4.36 45.51 -18.88
N GLY A 590 4.85 45.54 -17.63
CA GLY A 590 4.08 45.91 -16.45
C GLY A 590 3.00 44.90 -16.04
N LEU A 591 3.03 43.69 -16.60
CA LEU A 591 2.07 42.61 -16.32
C LEU A 591 2.47 41.76 -15.11
N ALA A 592 3.74 41.85 -14.70
CA ALA A 592 4.29 41.17 -13.56
C ALA A 592 5.28 42.06 -12.82
N VAL A 593 5.56 41.71 -11.56
CA VAL A 593 6.56 42.37 -10.72
C VAL A 593 7.64 41.38 -10.29
N ALA A 594 8.89 41.83 -10.32
CA ALA A 594 10.01 41.10 -9.72
C ALA A 594 10.04 41.40 -8.22
N ASP A 595 9.92 40.37 -7.39
CA ASP A 595 9.79 40.52 -5.93
C ASP A 595 10.34 39.28 -5.21
N LYS A 596 10.42 39.34 -3.87
CA LYS A 596 10.79 38.20 -3.02
C LYS A 596 9.69 37.95 -1.99
N ARG A 597 8.84 36.96 -2.28
CA ARG A 597 7.72 36.57 -1.40
C ARG A 597 7.99 35.26 -0.69
N SER A 598 7.68 35.20 0.61
CA SER A 598 7.97 34.04 1.45
C SER A 598 7.26 32.77 0.92
N ARG A 599 7.99 31.65 0.85
CA ARG A 599 7.47 30.33 0.43
C ARG A 599 6.92 30.26 -1.02
N ALA A 600 7.18 31.26 -1.86
CA ALA A 600 6.69 31.28 -3.24
C ALA A 600 7.49 30.39 -4.22
N GLY A 601 8.80 30.22 -3.96
CA GLY A 601 9.68 29.44 -4.85
C GLY A 601 9.85 30.01 -6.26
N ARG A 602 9.53 31.30 -6.46
CA ARG A 602 9.67 32.05 -7.72
C ARG A 602 10.06 33.50 -7.49
N GLY A 603 10.57 34.15 -8.54
CA GLY A 603 11.00 35.56 -8.52
C GLY A 603 10.05 36.55 -9.21
N THR A 604 9.01 36.07 -9.89
CA THR A 604 8.08 36.89 -10.68
C THR A 604 6.64 36.62 -10.23
N PHE A 605 5.85 37.70 -10.08
CA PHE A 605 4.53 37.67 -9.46
C PHE A 605 3.53 38.52 -10.23
N LEU A 606 2.24 38.18 -10.10
CA LEU A 606 1.19 39.09 -10.52
C LEU A 606 1.20 40.35 -9.63
N PRO A 607 0.85 41.53 -10.16
CA PRO A 607 0.69 42.71 -9.35
C PRO A 607 -0.42 42.51 -8.31
N GLY A 608 -0.29 43.23 -7.19
CA GLY A 608 -1.27 43.21 -6.10
C GLY A 608 -0.83 42.49 -4.82
N PRO A 609 -1.74 42.40 -3.84
CA PRO A 609 -1.46 41.91 -2.49
C PRO A 609 -1.09 40.43 -2.43
N TRP A 610 -0.32 40.07 -1.42
CA TRP A 610 0.11 38.69 -1.15
C TRP A 610 -0.67 38.07 0.01
N ALA A 611 -1.38 36.97 -0.27
CA ALA A 611 -2.00 36.15 0.75
C ALA A 611 -0.98 35.16 1.34
N SER A 612 -0.75 35.27 2.64
CA SER A 612 0.09 34.34 3.40
C SER A 612 -0.63 33.00 3.63
N ALA A 613 0.11 31.94 3.96
CA ALA A 613 -0.46 30.62 4.23
C ALA A 613 0.42 29.85 5.20
N THR A 614 -0.18 28.91 5.93
CA THR A 614 0.52 27.85 6.69
C THR A 614 0.37 26.52 5.96
N LYS A 615 1.24 25.54 6.25
CA LYS A 615 1.08 24.19 5.69
C LYS A 615 -0.28 23.61 6.12
N PRO A 616 -0.99 22.87 5.24
CA PRO A 616 -0.56 22.41 3.92
C PRO A 616 -0.78 23.41 2.77
N PHE A 617 -1.38 24.57 3.03
CA PHE A 617 -1.71 25.54 1.98
C PHE A 617 -0.50 26.34 1.46
N HIS A 618 -0.68 26.91 0.28
CA HIS A 618 0.33 27.72 -0.43
C HIS A 618 -0.05 29.19 -0.45
N PRO A 619 0.91 30.10 -0.21
CA PRO A 619 0.68 31.53 -0.35
C PRO A 619 0.65 31.94 -1.83
N MET A 620 -0.16 32.94 -2.16
CA MET A 620 -0.38 33.39 -3.54
C MET A 620 -0.91 34.83 -3.59
N GLU A 621 -1.01 35.40 -4.80
CA GLU A 621 -1.64 36.69 -5.01
C GLU A 621 -3.14 36.64 -4.71
N THR A 622 -3.70 37.67 -4.09
CA THR A 622 -5.12 37.69 -3.68
C THR A 622 -6.07 37.59 -4.87
N TRP A 623 -5.71 38.18 -6.01
CA TRP A 623 -6.47 38.03 -7.26
C TRP A 623 -6.58 36.56 -7.67
N LYS A 624 -5.45 35.83 -7.64
CA LYS A 624 -5.40 34.41 -7.95
C LYS A 624 -6.21 33.58 -6.96
N ALA A 625 -6.12 33.90 -5.67
CA ALA A 625 -6.91 33.21 -4.65
C ALA A 625 -8.41 33.34 -4.96
N THR A 626 -8.89 34.55 -5.28
CA THR A 626 -10.29 34.78 -5.67
C THR A 626 -10.65 34.01 -6.94
N PHE A 627 -9.82 34.07 -7.98
CA PHE A 627 -10.04 33.35 -9.24
C PHE A 627 -10.18 31.84 -9.04
N LEU A 628 -9.31 31.24 -8.23
CA LEU A 628 -9.33 29.82 -7.89
C LEU A 628 -10.40 29.45 -6.83
N GLY A 629 -11.18 30.42 -6.34
CA GLY A 629 -12.19 30.22 -5.30
C GLY A 629 -11.64 29.95 -3.90
N ILE A 630 -10.35 30.21 -3.67
CA ILE A 630 -9.64 30.02 -2.41
C ILE A 630 -10.09 31.09 -1.41
N ARG A 631 -10.56 30.66 -0.23
CA ARG A 631 -11.09 31.58 0.79
C ARG A 631 -9.96 32.07 1.71
N LEU A 632 -9.99 33.36 1.99
CA LEU A 632 -9.11 34.04 2.93
C LEU A 632 -9.80 34.27 4.27
N VAL A 633 -9.07 34.17 5.38
CA VAL A 633 -9.61 34.33 6.73
C VAL A 633 -10.23 35.73 6.85
N PRO A 634 -11.49 35.87 7.31
CA PRO A 634 -12.13 37.17 7.44
C PRO A 634 -11.24 38.16 8.22
N GLY A 635 -10.99 39.34 7.65
CA GLY A 635 -10.16 40.38 8.27
C GLY A 635 -8.64 40.17 8.15
N SER A 636 -8.16 39.17 7.40
CA SER A 636 -6.73 38.98 7.14
C SER A 636 -6.43 38.39 5.75
N LEU A 637 -5.20 38.56 5.26
CA LEU A 637 -4.74 37.98 4.00
C LEU A 637 -4.10 36.60 4.26
N VAL A 638 -4.88 35.67 4.81
CA VAL A 638 -4.41 34.32 5.15
C VAL A 638 -5.27 33.27 4.44
N VAL A 639 -4.65 32.42 3.63
CA VAL A 639 -5.29 31.25 3.03
C VAL A 639 -5.54 30.18 4.10
N TYR A 640 -6.79 29.72 4.22
CA TYR A 640 -7.18 28.68 5.19
C TYR A 640 -8.10 27.60 4.61
N TYR A 641 -8.47 27.72 3.33
CA TYR A 641 -9.37 26.81 2.66
C TYR A 641 -9.06 26.72 1.18
N ARG A 642 -8.93 25.50 0.67
CA ARG A 642 -8.75 25.19 -0.75
C ARG A 642 -10.01 24.47 -1.25
N PRO A 643 -10.84 25.09 -2.12
CA PRO A 643 -11.94 24.36 -2.75
C PRO A 643 -11.37 23.30 -3.69
N THR A 644 -12.19 22.30 -4.01
CA THR A 644 -11.90 21.47 -5.17
C THR A 644 -12.13 22.30 -6.43
N LEU A 645 -11.11 22.41 -7.28
CA LEU A 645 -11.24 23.08 -8.57
C LEU A 645 -12.23 22.30 -9.44
N GLY A 646 -13.27 22.97 -9.92
CA GLY A 646 -14.27 22.39 -10.81
C GLY A 646 -13.87 22.36 -12.28
N ARG A 647 -12.62 22.71 -12.60
CA ARG A 647 -12.13 23.06 -13.94
C ARG A 647 -10.74 22.46 -14.18
N THR A 648 -10.50 21.99 -15.41
CA THR A 648 -9.20 21.53 -15.92
C THR A 648 -8.25 22.71 -16.15
N LEU A 649 -6.95 22.43 -16.31
CA LEU A 649 -5.96 23.50 -16.55
C LEU A 649 -6.20 24.28 -17.86
N PRO A 650 -6.55 23.64 -19.00
CA PRO A 650 -6.97 24.36 -20.21
C PRO A 650 -8.13 25.34 -19.99
N GLU A 651 -9.16 24.91 -19.25
CA GLU A 651 -10.31 25.76 -18.91
C GLU A 651 -9.89 26.92 -18.02
N LEU A 652 -9.04 26.66 -17.02
CA LEU A 652 -8.51 27.70 -16.13
C LEU A 652 -7.65 28.73 -16.88
N PHE A 653 -6.81 28.31 -17.84
CA PHE A 653 -6.05 29.26 -18.66
C PHE A 653 -6.96 30.15 -19.51
N THR A 654 -7.98 29.55 -20.13
CA THR A 654 -8.93 30.27 -20.97
C THR A 654 -9.71 31.29 -20.14
N GLU A 655 -10.30 30.88 -19.02
CA GLU A 655 -11.11 31.77 -18.19
C GLU A 655 -10.28 32.86 -17.51
N ALA A 656 -9.05 32.55 -17.09
CA ALA A 656 -8.14 33.55 -16.55
C ALA A 656 -7.84 34.64 -17.58
N TRP A 657 -7.68 34.26 -18.86
CA TRP A 657 -7.48 35.20 -19.94
C TRP A 657 -8.74 36.01 -20.25
N ASP A 658 -9.91 35.37 -20.30
CA ASP A 658 -11.19 36.05 -20.52
C ASP A 658 -11.42 37.16 -19.48
N LEU A 659 -11.08 36.91 -18.21
CA LEU A 659 -11.13 37.93 -17.15
C LEU A 659 -10.16 39.09 -17.39
N VAL A 660 -8.95 38.80 -17.88
CA VAL A 660 -7.97 39.83 -18.22
C VAL A 660 -8.46 40.68 -19.39
N GLU A 661 -9.01 40.07 -20.44
CA GLU A 661 -9.59 40.79 -21.60
C GLU A 661 -10.78 41.67 -21.20
N GLN A 662 -11.59 41.23 -20.23
CA GLN A 662 -12.70 42.00 -19.68
C GLN A 662 -12.25 43.11 -18.72
N GLY A 663 -10.93 43.31 -18.54
CA GLY A 663 -10.37 44.33 -17.66
C GLY A 663 -10.43 43.96 -16.17
N ALA A 664 -10.80 42.73 -15.82
CA ALA A 664 -10.83 42.18 -14.48
C ALA A 664 -9.53 41.43 -14.11
N GLY A 665 -8.43 41.70 -14.81
CA GLY A 665 -7.11 41.13 -14.53
C GLY A 665 -6.46 41.64 -13.23
N PRO A 666 -5.30 41.06 -12.86
CA PRO A 666 -4.53 41.49 -11.68
C PRO A 666 -4.13 42.98 -11.74
N ARG A 667 -4.15 43.66 -10.60
CA ARG A 667 -3.81 45.10 -10.47
C ARG A 667 -2.99 45.38 -9.21
#